data_AF-A0A101PDF7-F1
#
_entry.id   AF-A0A101PDF7-F1
#
_cell.length_a   1.000
_cell.length_b   1.000
_cell.length_c   1.000
_cell.angle_alpha   90.00
_cell.angle_beta   90.00
_cell.angle_gamma   90.00
#
_symmetry.space_group_name_H-M   'P 1'
#
loop_
_entity.id
_entity.type
_entity.pdbx_description
1 polymer ?
#
loop_
_entity_poly.entity_id
_entity_poly.type
_entity_poly.pdbx_seq_one_letter_code
_entity_poly.pdbx_strand_id
1 'polypeptide(L)'
;MLVLITVTSLLQAVVFPGTAQAQADRHRAGTFNMQGAPDRWQQGVYSAAKQVDVLALQEVPDAVPPDAELADGAYVHRLTTLAHGFTVERYRWVNCRPPGEPQSSPCIIYRVKTPTRRNRSLAIVVNQPTDAVRAVQVIPPQPVVPGGPVNNAAKPALGILLADGTWFYTLHAQNRPSRASQRNDVPNLISKISADAGSHWAAMGDFNRTPDSLDPLLADNPDLQIVRSGLFTYPVKSPKDEFDYMISNGVTDNQYTGFRLTYLDASDHYPVGFWTSAAPDGHEFRCDPIDAILKARRAACVPPKNPAIVSLGDSYISGEAGRWAGNADTGAHGSAWGTDRAADNCSKSEDECDHDLDTVYGPTSYAPGGTKCDRSDVAPINMTDTDGYPRVPPWRRFNLACSGATTNEITHPYADKGEDAQTNQLADIAKRYQVKMIVVSIGGNDLKFSDIVRSCVKRYVLRLAGCRGVWPDVDKDLVTVRQQVVTALRAVQQTMQTAGYQPKDYNLVVQSYPAPLPRSTDYRYKESGPRYSDGGCPFYDADTDWARQTLVGGLTRELRNAAATVGARFFDLGPAFEGHELCSNRADQASASDTLADPLPVQYAEWVRWIPYLLSSDLLWLSQGDQQEALHPNAYGQEALGECLSQLGGKLESGFGRPATDYTCRNTPVLGIDVEPTKLPTAVHTVG
;
A
#
# COMPACT_ATOMS: atom_id res chain seq x y z
N MET A 1 -21.86 -20.55 81.24
CA MET A 1 -21.88 -19.36 80.36
C MET A 1 -20.44 -18.89 80.18
N LEU A 2 -19.73 -19.38 79.17
CA LEU A 2 -18.68 -18.69 78.41
C LEU A 2 -18.15 -19.67 77.34
N VAL A 3 -18.22 -19.25 76.09
CA VAL A 3 -17.78 -19.99 74.91
C VAL A 3 -16.26 -19.82 74.77
N LEU A 4 -15.53 -20.93 74.64
CA LEU A 4 -14.11 -20.95 74.30
C LEU A 4 -13.99 -21.26 72.80
N ILE A 5 -13.61 -20.28 71.98
CA ILE A 5 -13.29 -20.49 70.55
C ILE A 5 -11.80 -20.75 70.45
N THR A 6 -11.43 -21.98 70.11
CA THR A 6 -10.07 -22.37 69.70
C THR A 6 -9.88 -22.02 68.22
N VAL A 7 -8.97 -21.10 67.93
CA VAL A 7 -8.50 -20.80 66.57
C VAL A 7 -7.33 -21.74 66.26
N THR A 8 -7.54 -22.70 65.35
CA THR A 8 -6.49 -23.52 64.75
C THR A 8 -5.89 -22.77 63.55
N SER A 9 -4.60 -22.44 63.66
CA SER A 9 -3.80 -21.86 62.58
C SER A 9 -3.51 -22.90 61.50
N LEU A 10 -3.99 -22.68 60.28
CA LEU A 10 -3.54 -23.40 59.08
C LEU A 10 -2.16 -22.86 58.67
N LEU A 11 -1.13 -23.72 58.72
CA LEU A 11 0.08 -23.53 57.92
C LEU A 11 -0.29 -23.75 56.44
N GLN A 12 -0.30 -22.70 55.64
CA GLN A 12 -0.25 -22.82 54.19
C GLN A 12 1.20 -23.13 53.80
N ALA A 13 1.42 -24.31 53.22
CA ALA A 13 2.65 -24.64 52.54
C ALA A 13 2.85 -23.65 51.39
N VAL A 14 3.92 -22.86 51.44
CA VAL A 14 4.38 -22.06 50.32
C VAL A 14 4.92 -23.03 49.28
N VAL A 15 4.11 -23.31 48.26
CA VAL A 15 4.55 -24.02 47.06
C VAL A 15 5.43 -23.04 46.27
N PHE A 16 6.72 -23.32 46.19
CA PHE A 16 7.60 -22.63 45.24
C PHE A 16 7.08 -22.90 43.82
N PRO A 17 7.02 -21.89 42.91
CA PRO A 17 6.70 -22.16 41.52
C PRO A 17 7.77 -23.10 40.96
N GLY A 18 7.34 -24.29 40.54
CA GLY A 18 8.23 -25.27 39.92
C GLY A 18 8.93 -24.68 38.71
N THR A 19 10.19 -25.05 38.50
CA THR A 19 10.91 -24.76 37.26
C THR A 19 10.05 -25.21 36.08
N ALA A 20 9.70 -24.29 35.18
CA ALA A 20 8.98 -24.63 33.95
C ALA A 20 9.76 -25.74 33.23
N GLN A 21 9.09 -26.86 32.94
CA GLN A 21 9.69 -28.02 32.29
C GLN A 21 9.82 -27.74 30.79
N ALA A 22 11.01 -27.99 30.22
CA ALA A 22 11.31 -27.78 28.81
C ALA A 22 10.36 -28.59 27.90
N GLN A 23 9.56 -27.89 27.11
CA GLN A 23 8.49 -28.47 26.29
C GLN A 23 8.14 -27.51 25.13
N ALA A 24 8.39 -27.94 23.88
CA ALA A 24 8.16 -27.10 22.70
C ALA A 24 6.68 -26.76 22.49
N ASP A 25 5.79 -27.69 22.84
CA ASP A 25 4.33 -27.58 22.76
C ASP A 25 3.71 -26.58 23.75
N ARG A 26 4.51 -26.01 24.65
CA ARG A 26 4.10 -24.86 25.50
C ARG A 26 4.29 -23.51 24.84
N HIS A 27 5.04 -23.46 23.73
CA HIS A 27 5.27 -22.22 22.98
C HIS A 27 4.42 -22.21 21.74
N ARG A 28 3.87 -21.04 21.44
CA ARG A 28 3.33 -20.76 20.12
C ARG A 28 4.52 -20.46 19.21
N ALA A 29 4.80 -21.35 18.27
CA ALA A 29 5.94 -21.21 17.37
C ALA A 29 5.49 -20.97 15.94
N GLY A 30 6.42 -20.60 15.05
CA GLY A 30 6.12 -20.48 13.63
C GLY A 30 7.34 -20.50 12.74
N THR A 31 7.12 -20.67 11.44
CA THR A 31 8.15 -20.55 10.40
C THR A 31 7.65 -19.83 9.16
N PHE A 32 8.54 -19.11 8.48
CA PHE A 32 8.26 -18.44 7.22
C PHE A 32 9.51 -18.28 6.35
N ASN A 33 9.42 -18.72 5.09
CA ASN A 33 10.44 -18.46 4.07
C ASN A 33 10.14 -17.12 3.36
N MET A 34 11.04 -16.15 3.52
CA MET A 34 10.89 -14.76 3.05
C MET A 34 11.21 -14.55 1.57
N GLN A 35 11.73 -15.57 0.87
CA GLN A 35 12.09 -15.49 -0.54
C GLN A 35 13.07 -14.34 -0.89
N GLY A 36 13.90 -13.91 0.07
CA GLY A 36 14.93 -12.89 -0.16
C GLY A 36 14.40 -11.46 -0.36
N ALA A 37 13.13 -11.17 -0.10
CA ALA A 37 12.51 -9.87 -0.38
C ALA A 37 12.42 -8.97 0.88
N PRO A 38 13.01 -7.75 0.88
CA PRO A 38 13.04 -6.85 2.05
C PRO A 38 11.68 -6.42 2.59
N ASP A 39 10.71 -6.21 1.71
CA ASP A 39 9.35 -5.78 2.06
C ASP A 39 8.59 -6.80 2.91
N ARG A 40 9.03 -8.07 2.91
CA ARG A 40 8.41 -9.16 3.68
C ARG A 40 8.56 -9.01 5.18
N TRP A 41 9.53 -8.22 5.64
CA TRP A 41 9.61 -7.83 7.04
C TRP A 41 8.30 -7.18 7.53
N GLN A 42 7.68 -6.34 6.69
CA GLN A 42 6.43 -5.65 7.02
C GLN A 42 5.19 -6.41 6.55
N GLN A 43 5.23 -7.05 5.38
CA GLN A 43 4.06 -7.68 4.77
C GLN A 43 3.72 -9.07 5.33
N GLY A 44 4.64 -9.72 6.05
CA GLY A 44 4.43 -11.07 6.59
C GLY A 44 5.03 -11.26 7.98
N VAL A 45 6.32 -10.96 8.13
CA VAL A 45 7.07 -11.28 9.35
C VAL A 45 6.54 -10.50 10.55
N TYR A 46 6.23 -9.21 10.42
CA TYR A 46 5.72 -8.40 11.53
C TYR A 46 4.44 -8.99 12.13
N SER A 47 3.47 -9.35 11.28
CA SER A 47 2.22 -9.96 11.71
C SER A 47 2.44 -11.34 12.36
N ALA A 48 3.27 -12.19 11.75
CA ALA A 48 3.57 -13.51 12.29
C ALA A 48 4.33 -13.43 13.62
N ALA A 49 5.33 -12.56 13.73
CA ALA A 49 6.18 -12.43 14.91
C ALA A 49 5.40 -11.99 16.15
N LYS A 50 4.36 -11.16 15.99
CA LYS A 50 3.51 -10.75 17.11
C LYS A 50 2.66 -11.89 17.68
N GLN A 51 2.46 -12.95 16.91
CA GLN A 51 1.55 -14.05 17.23
C GLN A 51 2.23 -15.24 17.89
N VAL A 52 3.54 -15.35 17.72
CA VAL A 52 4.32 -16.50 18.17
C VAL A 52 5.37 -16.02 19.16
N ASP A 53 5.75 -16.89 20.09
CA ASP A 53 6.86 -16.67 21.01
C ASP A 53 8.20 -16.77 20.26
N VAL A 54 8.25 -17.66 19.25
CA VAL A 54 9.44 -17.92 18.42
C VAL A 54 9.06 -18.07 16.95
N LEU A 55 9.67 -17.28 16.07
CA LEU A 55 9.48 -17.34 14.61
C LEU A 55 10.80 -17.67 13.90
N ALA A 56 10.84 -18.80 13.20
CA ALA A 56 11.94 -19.21 12.34
C ALA A 56 11.83 -18.59 10.93
N LEU A 57 12.89 -17.96 10.43
CA LEU A 57 12.89 -17.29 9.14
C LEU A 57 13.98 -17.83 8.21
N GLN A 58 13.60 -18.05 6.95
CA GLN A 58 14.47 -18.53 5.88
C GLN A 58 14.56 -17.52 4.73
N GLU A 59 15.66 -17.59 3.97
CA GLU A 59 15.96 -16.63 2.89
C GLU A 59 15.82 -15.18 3.32
N VAL A 60 16.34 -14.88 4.52
CA VAL A 60 16.29 -13.54 5.10
C VAL A 60 17.20 -12.62 4.27
N PRO A 61 16.68 -11.47 3.77
CA PRO A 61 17.46 -10.50 3.01
C PRO A 61 18.51 -9.82 3.89
N ASP A 62 19.46 -9.12 3.26
CA ASP A 62 20.46 -8.35 4.01
C ASP A 62 19.87 -7.16 4.76
N ALA A 63 18.75 -6.61 4.26
CA ALA A 63 17.96 -5.62 4.96
C ALA A 63 17.36 -6.19 6.25
N VAL A 64 17.41 -5.41 7.32
CA VAL A 64 16.69 -5.64 8.58
C VAL A 64 15.41 -4.81 8.59
N PRO A 65 14.47 -5.03 9.53
CA PRO A 65 13.31 -4.15 9.67
C PRO A 65 13.71 -2.68 9.83
N PRO A 66 12.94 -1.70 9.31
CA PRO A 66 13.24 -0.27 9.37
C PRO A 66 13.46 0.31 10.78
N ASP A 67 13.00 -0.40 11.80
CA ASP A 67 13.04 -0.05 13.23
C ASP A 67 13.75 -1.13 14.08
N ALA A 68 14.59 -1.94 13.44
CA ALA A 68 15.47 -2.87 14.13
C ALA A 68 16.84 -2.25 14.39
N GLU A 69 17.21 -2.17 15.66
CA GLU A 69 18.49 -1.63 16.11
C GLU A 69 19.43 -2.77 16.50
N LEU A 70 20.70 -2.69 16.11
CA LEU A 70 21.70 -3.68 16.53
C LEU A 70 21.92 -3.59 18.05
N ALA A 71 21.78 -4.72 18.75
CA ALA A 71 21.91 -4.79 20.20
C ALA A 71 23.31 -5.27 20.63
N ASP A 72 23.86 -4.65 21.68
CA ASP A 72 24.99 -5.14 22.48
C ASP A 72 26.27 -5.53 21.69
N GLY A 73 26.75 -4.64 20.81
CA GLY A 73 28.16 -4.67 20.35
C GLY A 73 28.52 -5.83 19.41
N ALA A 74 27.90 -5.84 18.23
CA ALA A 74 28.30 -6.49 16.98
C ALA A 74 28.29 -8.03 16.87
N TYR A 75 28.52 -8.83 17.92
CA TYR A 75 28.61 -10.29 17.78
C TYR A 75 28.25 -11.05 19.06
N VAL A 76 27.38 -12.06 18.99
CA VAL A 76 27.05 -12.94 20.13
C VAL A 76 28.19 -13.96 20.39
N HIS A 77 29.41 -13.50 20.63
CA HIS A 77 30.58 -14.37 20.83
C HIS A 77 30.55 -15.15 22.15
N ARG A 78 29.78 -14.71 23.17
CA ARG A 78 29.71 -15.37 24.49
C ARG A 78 28.67 -16.49 24.60
N LEU A 79 27.74 -16.60 23.65
CA LEU A 79 26.65 -17.58 23.71
C LEU A 79 26.73 -18.65 22.62
N THR A 80 27.74 -18.60 21.73
CA THR A 80 27.75 -19.38 20.48
C THR A 80 28.86 -20.43 20.44
N THR A 81 28.50 -21.70 20.27
CA THR A 81 29.43 -22.73 19.77
C THR A 81 29.65 -22.46 18.28
N LEU A 82 30.70 -21.71 17.93
CA LEU A 82 30.96 -21.31 16.55
C LEU A 82 31.63 -22.45 15.77
N ALA A 83 30.96 -22.96 14.74
CA ALA A 83 31.64 -23.61 13.63
C ALA A 83 32.37 -22.53 12.80
N HIS A 84 33.65 -22.76 12.49
CA HIS A 84 34.54 -21.80 11.84
C HIS A 84 33.87 -21.04 10.67
N GLY A 85 33.63 -19.72 10.83
CA GLY A 85 33.24 -18.81 9.75
C GLY A 85 31.83 -18.20 9.81
N PHE A 86 30.95 -18.63 10.72
CA PHE A 86 29.62 -18.02 10.89
C PHE A 86 29.62 -16.97 12.00
N THR A 87 28.79 -15.93 11.88
CA THR A 87 28.55 -14.96 12.96
C THR A 87 27.06 -14.77 13.16
N VAL A 88 26.63 -14.56 14.41
CA VAL A 88 25.23 -14.25 14.74
C VAL A 88 25.14 -12.80 15.19
N GLU A 89 24.33 -12.03 14.48
CA GLU A 89 23.97 -10.66 14.80
C GLU A 89 22.67 -10.67 15.61
N ARG A 90 22.55 -9.77 16.58
CA ARG A 90 21.38 -9.64 17.46
C ARG A 90 20.79 -8.25 17.33
N TYR A 91 19.50 -8.15 17.04
CA TYR A 91 18.78 -6.88 16.89
C TYR A 91 17.61 -6.78 17.86
N ARG A 92 17.30 -5.56 18.32
CA ARG A 92 16.06 -5.19 19.02
C ARG A 92 15.12 -4.57 18.00
N TRP A 93 13.95 -5.17 17.82
CA TRP A 93 12.93 -4.69 16.90
C TRP A 93 11.86 -3.88 17.66
N VAL A 94 11.97 -2.55 17.61
CA VAL A 94 11.33 -1.65 18.58
C VAL A 94 9.81 -1.67 18.51
N ASN A 95 9.22 -1.73 17.32
CA ASN A 95 7.76 -1.70 17.15
C ASN A 95 7.11 -3.08 17.12
N CYS A 96 7.89 -4.16 17.12
CA CYS A 96 7.37 -5.51 17.31
C CYS A 96 7.06 -5.71 18.81
N ARG A 97 5.80 -5.45 19.18
CA ARG A 97 5.26 -5.63 20.54
C ARG A 97 3.85 -6.25 20.50
N PRO A 98 3.49 -7.16 21.42
CA PRO A 98 2.13 -7.62 21.59
C PRO A 98 1.20 -6.47 22.02
N PRO A 99 -0.01 -6.35 21.47
CA PRO A 99 -0.99 -5.35 21.93
C PRO A 99 -1.47 -5.67 23.35
N GLY A 100 -1.48 -4.68 24.25
CA GLY A 100 -2.18 -4.74 25.54
C GLY A 100 -1.34 -4.81 26.82
N GLU A 101 -0.01 -4.83 26.74
CA GLU A 101 0.84 -4.84 27.95
C GLU A 101 1.77 -3.62 28.07
N PRO A 102 1.73 -2.87 29.19
CA PRO A 102 2.55 -1.67 29.39
C PRO A 102 4.07 -1.91 29.57
N GLN A 103 4.55 -3.15 29.62
CA GLN A 103 5.93 -3.52 29.95
C GLN A 103 6.59 -4.54 29.00
N SER A 104 6.05 -4.80 27.80
CA SER A 104 6.65 -5.80 26.90
C SER A 104 7.96 -5.31 26.25
N SER A 105 9.02 -6.11 26.39
CA SER A 105 10.32 -5.93 25.73
C SER A 105 10.16 -5.99 24.20
N PRO A 106 10.99 -5.28 23.41
CA PRO A 106 10.97 -5.41 21.95
C PRO A 106 11.23 -6.85 21.51
N CYS A 107 10.66 -7.27 20.37
CA CYS A 107 11.06 -8.55 19.77
C CYS A 107 12.57 -8.55 19.51
N ILE A 108 13.22 -9.69 19.73
CA ILE A 108 14.66 -9.84 19.53
C ILE A 108 14.92 -10.71 18.31
N ILE A 109 15.75 -10.24 17.40
CA ILE A 109 16.11 -10.97 16.18
C ILE A 109 17.53 -11.51 16.35
N TYR A 110 17.70 -12.82 16.19
CA TYR A 110 18.99 -13.49 16.06
C TYR A 110 19.18 -13.89 14.60
N ARG A 111 20.19 -13.34 13.91
CA ARG A 111 20.41 -13.55 12.48
C ARG A 111 21.81 -14.10 12.22
N VAL A 112 21.92 -15.22 11.50
CA VAL A 112 23.22 -15.71 11.01
C VAL A 112 23.65 -14.92 9.80
N LYS A 113 24.86 -14.38 9.84
CA LYS A 113 25.57 -13.83 8.68
C LYS A 113 26.42 -14.93 8.04
N THR A 114 26.16 -15.17 6.76
CA THR A 114 26.90 -16.18 5.98
C THR A 114 28.05 -15.50 5.20
N PRO A 115 29.26 -16.04 5.24
CA PRO A 115 30.43 -15.38 4.66
C PRO A 115 30.48 -15.37 3.12
N THR A 116 29.69 -16.20 2.43
CA THR A 116 29.94 -16.52 1.01
C THR A 116 28.84 -16.12 0.02
N ARG A 117 27.65 -15.64 0.45
CA ARG A 117 26.59 -15.20 -0.49
C ARG A 117 25.71 -14.09 0.08
N ARG A 118 25.61 -12.97 -0.65
CA ARG A 118 24.56 -11.95 -0.47
C ARG A 118 23.19 -12.63 -0.62
N ASN A 119 22.23 -12.28 0.23
CA ASN A 119 20.77 -12.55 0.08
C ASN A 119 20.16 -13.90 0.52
N ARG A 120 20.75 -14.73 1.41
CA ARG A 120 20.05 -15.94 1.95
C ARG A 120 20.41 -16.29 3.41
N SER A 121 20.22 -15.36 4.33
CA SER A 121 20.48 -15.57 5.76
C SER A 121 19.36 -16.37 6.44
N LEU A 122 19.63 -16.87 7.65
CA LEU A 122 18.62 -17.45 8.55
C LEU A 122 18.45 -16.52 9.75
N ALA A 123 17.22 -16.42 10.27
CA ALA A 123 16.98 -15.68 11.50
C ALA A 123 15.93 -16.34 12.40
N ILE A 124 15.98 -16.03 13.69
CA ILE A 124 14.93 -16.35 14.65
C ILE A 124 14.47 -15.04 15.30
N VAL A 125 13.16 -14.78 15.29
CA VAL A 125 12.55 -13.69 16.06
C VAL A 125 11.98 -14.26 17.35
N VAL A 126 12.30 -13.63 18.48
CA VAL A 126 11.82 -14.00 19.81
C VAL A 126 10.93 -12.88 20.33
N ASN A 127 9.70 -13.21 20.66
CA ASN A 127 8.70 -12.28 21.18
C ASN A 127 8.25 -12.76 22.57
N GLN A 128 9.11 -12.55 23.56
CA GLN A 128 8.83 -12.91 24.96
C GLN A 128 8.99 -11.69 25.88
N PRO A 129 8.30 -11.64 27.04
CA PRO A 129 8.31 -10.49 27.94
C PRO A 129 9.72 -10.08 28.43
N THR A 130 10.63 -11.06 28.51
CA THR A 130 12.04 -10.87 28.87
C THR A 130 12.94 -11.49 27.81
N ASP A 131 14.09 -10.89 27.53
CA ASP A 131 15.15 -11.48 26.69
C ASP A 131 15.80 -12.68 27.40
N ALA A 132 15.08 -13.81 27.36
CA ALA A 132 15.34 -15.01 28.16
C ALA A 132 16.20 -16.05 27.41
N VAL A 133 16.81 -15.68 26.28
CA VAL A 133 17.67 -16.56 25.50
C VAL A 133 18.97 -16.82 26.27
N ARG A 134 19.18 -18.07 26.68
CA ARG A 134 20.32 -18.52 27.48
C ARG A 134 21.53 -18.91 26.65
N ALA A 135 21.33 -19.33 25.41
CA ALA A 135 22.39 -19.75 24.51
C ALA A 135 21.94 -19.61 23.04
N VAL A 136 22.90 -19.50 22.13
CA VAL A 136 22.69 -19.49 20.69
C VAL A 136 23.59 -20.55 20.08
N GLN A 137 23.14 -21.30 19.09
CA GLN A 137 23.98 -22.32 18.47
C GLN A 137 23.91 -22.22 16.96
N VAL A 138 25.05 -22.39 16.29
CA VAL A 138 25.10 -22.56 14.84
C VAL A 138 25.59 -23.97 14.55
N ILE A 139 24.71 -24.81 14.02
CA ILE A 139 25.09 -26.14 13.55
C ILE A 139 25.60 -25.98 12.11
N PRO A 140 26.84 -26.42 11.81
CA PRO A 140 27.40 -26.26 10.47
C PRO A 140 26.60 -27.05 9.43
N PRO A 141 26.70 -26.66 8.15
CA PRO A 141 26.03 -27.39 7.08
C PRO A 141 26.44 -28.86 7.06
N GLN A 142 25.47 -29.76 6.85
CA GLN A 142 25.67 -31.20 6.89
C GLN A 142 25.73 -31.81 5.49
N PRO A 143 26.45 -32.93 5.28
CA PRO A 143 26.44 -33.63 4.00
C PRO A 143 25.11 -34.36 3.78
N VAL A 144 24.79 -34.68 2.52
CA VAL A 144 23.60 -35.50 2.20
C VAL A 144 23.81 -36.97 2.59
N VAL A 145 25.04 -37.47 2.51
CA VAL A 145 25.42 -38.84 2.88
C VAL A 145 26.38 -38.77 4.08
N PRO A 146 26.19 -39.59 5.12
CA PRO A 146 27.11 -39.64 6.27
C PRO A 146 28.57 -39.82 5.83
N GLY A 147 29.46 -38.95 6.33
CA GLY A 147 30.89 -38.96 5.97
C GLY A 147 31.24 -38.45 4.58
N GLY A 148 30.24 -38.04 3.77
CA GLY A 148 30.46 -37.44 2.45
C GLY A 148 30.84 -35.95 2.49
N PRO A 149 31.15 -35.35 1.33
CA PRO A 149 31.45 -33.91 1.24
C PRO A 149 30.20 -33.06 1.51
N VAL A 150 30.40 -31.91 2.17
CA VAL A 150 29.37 -30.90 2.39
C VAL A 150 29.20 -30.08 1.11
N ASN A 151 27.97 -29.94 0.62
CA ASN A 151 27.66 -29.15 -0.57
C ASN A 151 27.78 -27.65 -0.27
N ASN A 152 28.31 -26.87 -1.21
CA ASN A 152 28.36 -25.41 -1.12
C ASN A 152 26.97 -24.73 -1.03
N ALA A 153 25.90 -25.43 -1.41
CA ALA A 153 24.52 -24.97 -1.25
C ALA A 153 23.92 -25.28 0.14
N ALA A 154 24.59 -26.11 0.94
CA ALA A 154 24.16 -26.46 2.29
C ALA A 154 24.24 -25.23 3.19
N LYS A 155 23.17 -25.00 3.97
CA LYS A 155 23.08 -23.89 4.92
C LYS A 155 23.29 -24.40 6.35
N PRO A 156 23.80 -23.58 7.28
CA PRO A 156 23.80 -23.95 8.69
C PRO A 156 22.38 -24.04 9.23
N ALA A 157 22.20 -24.56 10.45
CA ALA A 157 21.02 -24.29 11.25
C ALA A 157 21.37 -23.29 12.36
N LEU A 158 20.44 -22.40 12.68
CA LEU A 158 20.55 -21.47 13.81
C LEU A 158 19.62 -21.94 14.92
N GLY A 159 20.11 -22.06 16.14
CA GLY A 159 19.36 -22.42 17.33
C GLY A 159 19.42 -21.36 18.41
N ILE A 160 18.35 -21.25 19.20
CA ILE A 160 18.32 -20.49 20.45
C ILE A 160 17.79 -21.38 21.59
N LEU A 161 18.35 -21.22 22.79
CA LEU A 161 17.90 -21.88 24.00
C LEU A 161 17.10 -20.90 24.84
N LEU A 162 15.82 -21.19 25.08
CA LEU A 162 14.98 -20.37 25.94
C LEU A 162 15.21 -20.69 27.43
N ALA A 163 14.66 -19.84 28.31
CA ALA A 163 14.87 -19.98 29.75
C ALA A 163 14.16 -21.20 30.39
N ASP A 164 13.18 -21.79 29.72
CA ASP A 164 12.57 -23.05 30.15
C ASP A 164 13.45 -24.28 29.82
N GLY A 165 14.54 -24.08 29.07
CA GLY A 165 15.44 -25.16 28.64
C GLY A 165 15.10 -25.76 27.27
N THR A 166 14.12 -25.20 26.54
CA THR A 166 13.74 -25.67 25.21
C THR A 166 14.61 -25.02 24.14
N TRP A 167 15.19 -25.82 23.23
CA TRP A 167 15.87 -25.32 22.04
C TRP A 167 14.89 -25.12 20.87
N PHE A 168 15.00 -23.99 20.17
CA PHE A 168 14.33 -23.75 18.89
C PHE A 168 15.35 -23.52 17.80
N TYR A 169 15.25 -24.25 16.70
CA TYR A 169 16.11 -24.13 15.53
C TYR A 169 15.33 -23.65 14.30
N THR A 170 15.99 -22.84 13.48
CA THR A 170 15.60 -22.58 12.10
C THR A 170 16.56 -23.27 11.13
N LEU A 171 16.02 -23.84 10.05
CA LEU A 171 16.79 -24.44 8.97
C LEU A 171 16.20 -24.11 7.60
N HIS A 172 17.04 -24.21 6.58
CA HIS A 172 16.64 -24.20 5.18
C HIS A 172 17.49 -25.26 4.47
N ALA A 173 16.93 -26.46 4.35
CA ALA A 173 17.61 -27.63 3.82
C ALA A 173 17.97 -27.47 2.34
N GLN A 174 18.89 -28.29 1.86
CA GLN A 174 19.19 -28.34 0.43
C GLN A 174 17.97 -28.79 -0.38
N ASN A 175 17.83 -28.20 -1.56
CA ASN A 175 16.88 -28.66 -2.56
C ASN A 175 17.12 -30.15 -2.84
N ARG A 176 16.06 -30.93 -2.83
CA ARG A 176 16.09 -32.32 -3.28
C ARG A 176 16.39 -32.39 -4.78
N PRO A 177 17.14 -33.41 -5.26
CA PRO A 177 17.58 -33.49 -6.65
C PRO A 177 16.45 -33.80 -7.64
N SER A 178 15.35 -34.42 -7.18
CA SER A 178 14.13 -34.58 -7.98
C SER A 178 12.93 -34.80 -7.05
N ARG A 179 11.70 -34.68 -7.58
CA ARG A 179 10.48 -34.98 -6.79
C ARG A 179 10.44 -36.45 -6.33
N ALA A 180 10.94 -37.39 -7.13
CA ALA A 180 11.01 -38.80 -6.75
C ALA A 180 12.08 -39.06 -5.69
N SER A 181 13.22 -38.36 -5.80
CA SER A 181 14.32 -38.47 -4.86
C SER A 181 14.18 -37.41 -3.76
N GLN A 182 13.52 -37.75 -2.67
CA GLN A 182 13.38 -36.89 -1.47
C GLN A 182 14.69 -36.74 -0.67
N ARG A 183 15.84 -37.06 -1.27
CA ARG A 183 17.14 -37.07 -0.58
C ARG A 183 17.72 -35.66 -0.49
N ASN A 184 18.04 -35.23 0.73
CA ASN A 184 18.82 -34.04 1.04
C ASN A 184 19.52 -34.22 2.40
N ASP A 185 20.04 -33.14 2.97
CA ASP A 185 20.82 -33.10 4.20
C ASP A 185 19.99 -33.18 5.50
N VAL A 186 18.66 -33.21 5.43
CA VAL A 186 17.78 -33.22 6.62
C VAL A 186 18.10 -34.32 7.63
N PRO A 187 18.29 -35.61 7.25
CA PRO A 187 18.54 -36.67 8.25
C PRO A 187 19.82 -36.44 9.08
N ASN A 188 20.89 -35.98 8.43
CA ASN A 188 22.15 -35.68 9.11
C ASN A 188 22.06 -34.40 9.96
N LEU A 189 21.32 -33.40 9.47
CA LEU A 189 21.06 -32.17 10.22
C LEU A 189 20.26 -32.45 11.50
N ILE A 190 19.18 -33.24 11.40
CA ILE A 190 18.37 -33.64 12.55
C ILE A 190 19.16 -34.52 13.51
N SER A 191 19.92 -35.49 13.02
CA SER A 191 20.78 -36.32 13.89
C SER A 191 21.79 -35.47 14.67
N LYS A 192 22.35 -34.43 14.03
CA LYS A 192 23.28 -33.49 14.68
C LYS A 192 22.57 -32.59 15.69
N ILE A 193 21.37 -32.10 15.38
CA ILE A 193 20.53 -31.36 16.34
C ILE A 193 20.22 -32.25 17.56
N SER A 194 19.76 -33.48 17.37
CA SER A 194 19.48 -34.41 18.47
C SER A 194 20.70 -34.66 19.36
N ALA A 195 21.88 -34.83 18.77
CA ALA A 195 23.12 -35.06 19.52
C ALA A 195 23.54 -33.84 20.35
N ASP A 196 23.29 -32.62 19.87
CA ASP A 196 23.75 -31.39 20.52
C ASP A 196 22.71 -30.81 21.49
N ALA A 197 21.42 -30.91 21.16
CA ALA A 197 20.32 -30.30 21.91
C ALA A 197 19.69 -31.24 22.96
N GLY A 198 19.93 -32.55 22.87
CA GLY A 198 19.35 -33.55 23.77
C GLY A 198 17.88 -33.84 23.46
N SER A 199 17.04 -33.89 24.50
CA SER A 199 15.66 -34.39 24.43
C SER A 199 14.57 -33.31 24.33
N HIS A 200 14.91 -32.02 24.30
CA HIS A 200 13.93 -30.92 24.32
C HIS A 200 14.26 -29.86 23.27
N TRP A 201 13.85 -30.10 22.03
CA TRP A 201 14.11 -29.19 20.92
C TRP A 201 13.04 -29.25 19.84
N ALA A 202 12.89 -28.16 19.10
CA ALA A 202 12.06 -28.06 17.91
C ALA A 202 12.84 -27.38 16.76
N ALA A 203 12.94 -28.06 15.63
CA ALA A 203 13.53 -27.53 14.41
C ALA A 203 12.44 -27.21 13.39
N MET A 204 12.38 -25.96 12.94
CA MET A 204 11.33 -25.43 12.07
C MET A 204 11.96 -24.81 10.82
N GLY A 205 11.28 -24.88 9.69
CA GLY A 205 11.82 -24.26 8.47
C GLY A 205 11.37 -24.93 7.20
N ASP A 206 12.04 -24.55 6.12
CA ASP A 206 11.90 -25.16 4.80
C ASP A 206 12.82 -26.40 4.71
N PHE A 207 12.22 -27.58 4.78
CA PHE A 207 12.92 -28.85 4.70
C PHE A 207 13.16 -29.31 3.27
N ASN A 208 12.61 -28.64 2.25
CA ASN A 208 12.73 -29.00 0.83
C ASN A 208 12.41 -30.47 0.48
N ARG A 209 11.64 -31.14 1.33
CA ARG A 209 11.18 -32.53 1.19
C ARG A 209 9.88 -32.74 1.96
N THR A 210 9.05 -33.68 1.51
CA THR A 210 7.78 -33.96 2.16
C THR A 210 7.98 -34.62 3.53
N PRO A 211 7.08 -34.43 4.51
CA PRO A 211 7.25 -35.04 5.82
C PRO A 211 7.23 -36.58 5.77
N ASP A 212 6.37 -37.19 4.95
CA ASP A 212 6.28 -38.65 4.78
C ASP A 212 7.59 -39.28 4.27
N SER A 213 8.45 -38.48 3.63
CA SER A 213 9.75 -38.97 3.17
C SER A 213 10.74 -39.22 4.31
N LEU A 214 10.39 -38.85 5.55
CA LEU A 214 11.22 -38.99 6.74
C LEU A 214 10.82 -40.17 7.62
N ASP A 215 9.87 -41.02 7.20
CA ASP A 215 9.49 -42.24 7.94
C ASP A 215 10.70 -43.10 8.38
N PRO A 216 11.75 -43.31 7.55
CA PRO A 216 12.93 -44.06 8.00
C PRO A 216 13.68 -43.38 9.17
N LEU A 217 13.76 -42.04 9.17
CA LEU A 217 14.39 -41.30 10.25
C LEU A 217 13.60 -41.44 11.55
N LEU A 218 12.27 -41.41 11.47
CA LEU A 218 11.39 -41.59 12.63
C LEU A 218 11.42 -43.02 13.16
N ALA A 219 11.52 -44.02 12.28
CA ALA A 219 11.67 -45.42 12.69
C ALA A 219 12.93 -45.65 13.52
N ASP A 220 14.03 -44.98 13.18
CA ASP A 220 15.29 -45.04 13.91
C ASP A 220 15.29 -44.16 15.19
N ASN A 221 14.34 -43.22 15.31
CA ASN A 221 14.27 -42.24 16.40
C ASN A 221 12.82 -42.05 16.87
N PRO A 222 12.28 -42.98 17.67
CA PRO A 222 10.86 -43.02 18.01
C PRO A 222 10.38 -41.84 18.87
N ASP A 223 11.29 -41.12 19.51
CA ASP A 223 10.98 -39.92 20.30
C ASP A 223 10.78 -38.67 19.43
N LEU A 224 11.11 -38.74 18.13
CA LEU A 224 10.91 -37.62 17.20
C LEU A 224 9.47 -37.58 16.71
N GLN A 225 8.94 -36.37 16.64
CA GLN A 225 7.63 -36.09 16.09
C GLN A 225 7.73 -35.06 14.98
N ILE A 226 6.98 -35.29 13.91
CA ILE A 226 6.73 -34.31 12.87
C ILE A 226 5.45 -33.56 13.22
N VAL A 227 5.56 -32.26 13.45
CA VAL A 227 4.43 -31.36 13.62
C VAL A 227 4.22 -30.62 12.30
N ARG A 228 3.10 -30.90 11.63
CA ARG A 228 2.84 -30.47 10.24
C ARG A 228 1.43 -29.95 10.06
N SER A 229 1.21 -29.25 8.95
CA SER A 229 -0.09 -28.72 8.54
C SER A 229 -0.88 -29.68 7.66
N GLY A 230 -0.28 -30.75 7.14
CA GLY A 230 -0.95 -31.64 6.19
C GLY A 230 -1.33 -30.98 4.85
N LEU A 231 -0.85 -29.76 4.60
CA LEU A 231 -1.22 -28.95 3.44
C LEU A 231 0.02 -28.45 2.70
N PHE A 232 -0.14 -28.12 1.42
CA PHE A 232 0.95 -27.54 0.63
C PHE A 232 1.38 -26.20 1.18
N THR A 233 2.63 -26.10 1.60
CA THR A 233 3.21 -24.86 2.10
C THR A 233 4.00 -24.15 1.02
N TYR A 234 4.32 -24.83 -0.09
CA TYR A 234 4.89 -24.25 -1.32
C TYR A 234 3.95 -24.49 -2.52
N PRO A 235 2.99 -23.57 -2.83
CA PRO A 235 1.94 -23.80 -3.84
C PRO A 235 2.28 -23.47 -5.30
N VAL A 236 3.50 -23.01 -5.63
CA VAL A 236 3.86 -22.56 -7.00
C VAL A 236 3.79 -23.72 -8.01
N LYS A 237 3.58 -23.39 -9.31
CA LYS A 237 3.33 -24.33 -10.42
C LYS A 237 4.37 -25.46 -10.49
N SER A 238 4.02 -26.58 -9.86
CA SER A 238 4.64 -27.90 -9.90
C SER A 238 6.13 -27.98 -9.51
N PRO A 239 6.48 -28.73 -8.46
CA PRO A 239 5.57 -29.50 -7.60
C PRO A 239 5.02 -28.65 -6.44
N LYS A 240 3.74 -28.85 -6.13
CA LYS A 240 3.11 -28.38 -4.89
C LYS A 240 3.39 -29.41 -3.80
N ASP A 241 4.06 -29.02 -2.73
CA ASP A 241 4.40 -29.92 -1.63
C ASP A 241 4.37 -29.19 -0.29
N GLU A 242 4.37 -29.96 0.79
CA GLU A 242 4.54 -29.47 2.17
C GLU A 242 6.03 -29.49 2.50
N PHE A 243 6.67 -28.32 2.47
CA PHE A 243 8.10 -28.15 2.77
C PHE A 243 8.35 -27.48 4.10
N ASP A 244 7.46 -26.58 4.49
CA ASP A 244 7.51 -25.87 5.75
C ASP A 244 6.76 -26.65 6.85
N TYR A 245 7.49 -27.16 7.84
CA TYR A 245 6.94 -27.90 8.99
C TYR A 245 7.91 -27.83 10.17
N MET A 246 7.66 -28.62 11.22
CA MET A 246 8.53 -28.77 12.39
C MET A 246 8.85 -30.25 12.62
N ILE A 247 10.08 -30.52 13.05
CA ILE A 247 10.49 -31.78 13.67
C ILE A 247 10.89 -31.46 15.10
N SER A 248 10.43 -32.24 16.08
CA SER A 248 10.72 -31.97 17.49
C SER A 248 10.99 -33.26 18.26
N ASN A 249 11.86 -33.17 19.25
CA ASN A 249 11.97 -34.11 20.36
C ASN A 249 11.41 -33.45 21.61
N GLY A 250 10.37 -34.03 22.23
CA GLY A 250 9.78 -33.52 23.47
C GLY A 250 8.43 -32.80 23.34
N VAL A 251 7.74 -32.88 22.19
CA VAL A 251 6.30 -32.53 22.09
C VAL A 251 5.48 -33.67 22.71
N THR A 252 4.57 -33.32 23.62
CA THR A 252 3.77 -34.28 24.41
C THR A 252 2.27 -34.15 24.18
N ASP A 253 1.80 -32.97 23.77
CA ASP A 253 0.43 -32.68 23.43
C ASP A 253 0.13 -33.14 21.99
N ASN A 254 -0.76 -34.13 21.86
CA ASN A 254 -1.19 -34.66 20.57
C ASN A 254 -2.09 -33.70 19.77
N GLN A 255 -2.54 -32.60 20.38
CA GLN A 255 -3.28 -31.53 19.73
C GLN A 255 -2.36 -30.39 19.24
N TYR A 256 -1.08 -30.42 19.60
CA TYR A 256 -0.09 -29.48 19.09
C TYR A 256 0.19 -29.81 17.62
N THR A 257 -0.21 -28.91 16.71
CA THR A 257 -0.19 -29.19 15.27
C THR A 257 0.20 -27.97 14.45
N GLY A 258 0.45 -28.18 13.16
CA GLY A 258 0.80 -27.12 12.22
C GLY A 258 -0.41 -26.46 11.58
N PHE A 259 -0.34 -25.16 11.38
CA PHE A 259 -1.39 -24.34 10.77
C PHE A 259 -0.81 -23.48 9.66
N ARG A 260 -1.20 -23.77 8.41
CA ARG A 260 -0.84 -22.94 7.27
C ARG A 260 -1.56 -21.59 7.36
N LEU A 261 -0.81 -20.49 7.40
CA LEU A 261 -1.31 -19.14 7.61
C LEU A 261 -1.57 -18.47 6.25
N THR A 262 -2.75 -18.67 5.69
CA THR A 262 -3.08 -18.21 4.32
C THR A 262 -3.46 -16.73 4.24
N TYR A 263 -3.63 -16.05 5.37
CA TYR A 263 -3.85 -14.60 5.42
C TYR A 263 -2.57 -13.79 5.19
N LEU A 264 -1.41 -14.44 5.21
CA LEU A 264 -0.11 -13.86 4.88
C LEU A 264 0.30 -14.33 3.49
N ASP A 265 -0.02 -13.55 2.47
CA ASP A 265 0.30 -13.84 1.06
C ASP A 265 1.43 -12.92 0.58
N ALA A 266 2.64 -13.29 1.00
CA ALA A 266 3.82 -12.46 0.82
C ALA A 266 5.05 -13.30 0.43
N SER A 267 4.88 -14.50 -0.10
CA SER A 267 5.97 -15.37 -0.54
C SER A 267 5.39 -16.49 -1.39
N ASP A 268 6.25 -17.19 -2.14
CA ASP A 268 5.90 -18.49 -2.71
C ASP A 268 5.81 -19.62 -1.67
N HIS A 269 6.11 -19.32 -0.40
CA HIS A 269 5.80 -20.16 0.74
C HIS A 269 4.70 -19.56 1.62
N TYR A 270 3.80 -20.38 2.11
CA TYR A 270 2.90 -19.99 3.19
C TYR A 270 3.60 -20.11 4.54
N PRO A 271 3.49 -19.11 5.43
CA PRO A 271 3.93 -19.30 6.81
C PRO A 271 3.16 -20.44 7.48
N VAL A 272 3.81 -21.10 8.44
CA VAL A 272 3.20 -22.16 9.26
C VAL A 272 3.37 -21.80 10.72
N GLY A 273 2.26 -21.81 11.45
CA GLY A 273 2.24 -21.66 12.90
C GLY A 273 2.04 -22.99 13.61
N PHE A 274 2.57 -23.13 14.82
CA PHE A 274 2.51 -24.35 15.63
C PHE A 274 1.96 -24.02 17.02
N TRP A 275 0.82 -24.61 17.38
CA TRP A 275 0.16 -24.46 18.68
C TRP A 275 -0.92 -25.53 18.89
N THR A 276 -1.51 -25.54 20.08
CA THR A 276 -2.69 -26.37 20.42
C THR A 276 -3.98 -25.60 20.12
N SER A 277 -4.90 -26.16 19.33
CA SER A 277 -6.20 -25.55 18.99
C SER A 277 -7.37 -26.46 19.38
N ALA A 278 -8.48 -25.86 19.84
CA ALA A 278 -9.71 -26.58 20.24
C ALA A 278 -10.58 -27.06 19.06
N ALA A 279 -10.27 -26.66 17.82
CA ALA A 279 -11.00 -27.01 16.60
C ALA A 279 -10.43 -28.30 15.98
N PRO A 280 -11.17 -29.44 15.96
CA PRO A 280 -10.65 -30.75 15.54
C PRO A 280 -10.61 -30.98 14.02
N ASP A 281 -11.00 -30.00 13.20
CA ASP A 281 -11.39 -30.16 11.80
C ASP A 281 -10.30 -29.89 10.74
N GLY A 282 -9.04 -29.73 11.16
CA GLY A 282 -7.90 -29.81 10.24
C GLY A 282 -7.58 -28.52 9.48
N HIS A 283 -6.41 -27.99 9.81
CA HIS A 283 -5.47 -27.22 8.98
C HIS A 283 -5.99 -26.16 8.00
N GLU A 284 -5.80 -24.90 8.39
CA GLU A 284 -5.57 -23.66 7.63
C GLU A 284 -6.07 -22.53 8.53
N PHE A 285 -5.22 -21.58 8.87
CA PHE A 285 -5.67 -20.34 9.49
C PHE A 285 -5.78 -19.27 8.40
N ARG A 286 -7.04 -18.94 8.08
CA ARG A 286 -7.40 -17.95 7.06
C ARG A 286 -7.50 -16.53 7.61
N CYS A 287 -7.22 -16.35 8.91
CA CYS A 287 -7.36 -15.10 9.65
C CYS A 287 -6.21 -14.94 10.66
N ASP A 288 -5.86 -13.70 11.00
CA ASP A 288 -4.93 -13.41 12.10
C ASP A 288 -5.53 -13.85 13.45
N PRO A 289 -4.91 -14.80 14.17
CA PRO A 289 -5.36 -15.29 15.47
C PRO A 289 -5.30 -14.26 16.60
N ILE A 290 -4.43 -13.23 16.53
CA ILE A 290 -4.44 -12.12 17.51
C ILE A 290 -5.75 -11.35 17.42
N ASP A 291 -6.36 -11.29 16.23
CA ASP A 291 -7.62 -10.60 16.01
C ASP A 291 -8.84 -11.48 16.40
N ALA A 292 -8.65 -12.81 16.45
CA ALA A 292 -9.70 -13.80 16.73
C ALA A 292 -9.88 -14.10 18.23
N ILE A 293 -8.83 -14.05 19.05
CA ILE A 293 -8.95 -14.29 20.51
C ILE A 293 -9.73 -13.15 21.20
N LEU A 294 -9.68 -11.92 20.64
CA LEU A 294 -10.52 -10.80 21.06
C LEU A 294 -11.95 -10.83 20.45
N LYS A 295 -12.17 -11.63 19.40
CA LYS A 295 -13.46 -11.77 18.68
C LYS A 295 -14.14 -13.12 18.90
N ALA A 296 -13.76 -13.89 19.91
CA ALA A 296 -14.31 -15.22 20.21
C ALA A 296 -15.76 -15.20 20.74
N ARG A 297 -16.67 -14.49 20.06
CA ARG A 297 -18.13 -14.66 20.12
C ARG A 297 -18.77 -14.17 18.81
N ARG A 298 -18.64 -14.95 17.73
CA ARG A 298 -19.74 -15.26 16.80
C ARG A 298 -19.30 -16.23 15.70
N ALA A 299 -20.14 -17.24 15.49
CA ALA A 299 -20.11 -18.18 14.38
C ALA A 299 -20.16 -17.43 13.03
N ALA A 300 -19.53 -18.02 11.99
CA ALA A 300 -19.34 -17.51 10.62
C ALA A 300 -18.04 -16.72 10.37
N CYS A 301 -16.91 -17.44 10.27
CA CYS A 301 -15.65 -16.88 9.78
C CYS A 301 -15.53 -17.04 8.25
N VAL A 302 -16.21 -16.17 7.50
CA VAL A 302 -15.67 -15.66 6.22
C VAL A 302 -15.06 -14.31 6.57
N PRO A 303 -13.74 -14.12 6.60
CA PRO A 303 -13.18 -12.80 6.84
C PRO A 303 -13.64 -11.87 5.72
N PRO A 304 -14.18 -10.67 6.04
CA PRO A 304 -14.43 -9.66 5.02
C PRO A 304 -13.10 -9.37 4.33
N LYS A 305 -13.08 -9.37 2.98
CA LYS A 305 -11.90 -8.92 2.23
C LYS A 305 -11.47 -7.54 2.78
N ASN A 306 -10.18 -7.26 2.85
CA ASN A 306 -9.68 -6.00 3.40
C ASN A 306 -10.28 -4.80 2.67
N PRO A 307 -10.64 -3.69 3.35
CA PRO A 307 -11.23 -2.54 2.68
C PRO A 307 -10.22 -1.93 1.69
N ALA A 308 -10.73 -1.49 0.55
CA ALA A 308 -9.98 -0.78 -0.48
C ALA A 308 -10.80 0.38 -1.03
N ILE A 309 -10.12 1.36 -1.62
CA ILE A 309 -10.72 2.43 -2.42
C ILE A 309 -10.03 2.49 -3.77
N VAL A 310 -10.79 2.87 -4.79
CA VAL A 310 -10.32 2.85 -6.18
C VAL A 310 -10.71 4.14 -6.89
N SER A 311 -9.78 4.77 -7.59
CA SER A 311 -10.10 5.83 -8.56
C SER A 311 -10.02 5.31 -9.99
N LEU A 312 -10.96 5.71 -10.83
CA LEU A 312 -11.00 5.47 -12.27
C LEU A 312 -11.20 6.82 -12.96
N GLY A 313 -10.67 6.99 -14.16
CA GLY A 313 -10.84 8.24 -14.89
C GLY A 313 -9.72 8.64 -15.82
N ASP A 314 -9.70 9.94 -16.11
CA ASP A 314 -8.72 10.61 -16.95
C ASP A 314 -7.55 11.23 -16.15
N SER A 315 -6.82 12.13 -16.81
CA SER A 315 -5.64 12.84 -16.32
C SER A 315 -5.88 13.57 -14.99
N TYR A 316 -7.04 14.21 -14.78
CA TYR A 316 -7.29 15.00 -13.58
C TYR A 316 -7.23 14.16 -12.31
N ILE A 317 -7.96 13.05 -12.27
CA ILE A 317 -8.00 12.16 -11.09
C ILE A 317 -6.80 11.20 -11.06
N SER A 318 -6.10 10.99 -12.18
CA SER A 318 -4.84 10.25 -12.20
C SER A 318 -3.73 10.97 -11.43
N GLY A 319 -3.78 12.29 -11.34
CA GLY A 319 -2.74 13.08 -10.72
C GLY A 319 -1.76 13.72 -11.71
N GLU A 320 -2.11 13.80 -13.00
CA GLU A 320 -1.31 14.51 -14.01
C GLU A 320 -1.04 15.96 -13.54
N ALA A 321 0.18 16.44 -13.83
CA ALA A 321 0.78 17.68 -13.30
C ALA A 321 1.09 17.66 -11.80
N GLY A 322 0.89 16.55 -11.11
CA GLY A 322 1.29 16.36 -9.71
C GLY A 322 2.79 16.57 -9.46
N ARG A 323 3.62 16.61 -10.51
CA ARG A 323 5.04 17.01 -10.45
C ARG A 323 5.26 18.42 -9.90
N TRP A 324 4.30 19.33 -10.03
CA TRP A 324 4.53 20.75 -9.79
C TRP A 324 4.02 21.23 -8.42
N ALA A 325 4.90 21.67 -7.54
CA ALA A 325 4.57 22.35 -6.28
C ALA A 325 4.38 23.86 -6.51
N GLY A 326 3.32 24.22 -7.24
CA GLY A 326 3.05 25.61 -7.66
C GLY A 326 3.47 25.91 -9.11
N ASN A 327 3.62 27.19 -9.42
CA ASN A 327 4.10 27.70 -10.71
C ASN A 327 5.19 28.75 -10.45
N ALA A 328 6.15 28.91 -11.35
CA ALA A 328 7.23 29.89 -11.23
C ALA A 328 7.44 30.59 -12.57
N ASP A 329 7.32 31.92 -12.63
CA ASP A 329 7.52 32.70 -13.85
C ASP A 329 9.02 32.86 -14.20
N THR A 330 9.62 31.75 -14.61
CA THR A 330 11.05 31.67 -14.95
C THR A 330 11.30 30.64 -16.04
N GLY A 331 12.56 30.57 -16.49
CA GLY A 331 13.02 29.60 -17.47
C GLY A 331 12.97 28.16 -16.95
N ALA A 332 13.05 27.19 -17.87
CA ALA A 332 12.96 25.74 -17.58
C ALA A 332 14.18 25.13 -16.89
N HIS A 333 15.07 25.94 -16.33
CA HIS A 333 16.34 25.47 -15.76
C HIS A 333 16.19 25.13 -14.27
N GLY A 334 16.98 24.16 -13.81
CA GLY A 334 17.07 23.85 -12.40
C GLY A 334 15.79 23.28 -11.80
N SER A 335 15.48 23.63 -10.55
CA SER A 335 14.22 23.25 -9.87
C SER A 335 13.01 24.12 -10.26
N ALA A 336 13.24 25.13 -11.12
CA ALA A 336 12.40 26.31 -11.35
C ALA A 336 11.85 26.96 -10.07
N TRP A 337 12.77 27.33 -9.16
CA TRP A 337 12.45 27.97 -7.86
C TRP A 337 11.64 27.04 -6.93
N GLY A 338 12.07 25.78 -6.85
CA GLY A 338 11.51 24.78 -5.94
C GLY A 338 10.18 24.16 -6.36
N THR A 339 9.67 24.50 -7.54
CA THR A 339 8.36 24.00 -8.00
C THR A 339 8.43 22.61 -8.62
N ASP A 340 9.58 22.18 -9.12
CA ASP A 340 9.71 20.85 -9.73
C ASP A 340 10.01 19.75 -8.70
N ARG A 341 8.99 18.96 -8.32
CA ARG A 341 9.16 17.81 -7.41
C ARG A 341 9.97 16.67 -8.01
N ALA A 342 10.17 16.65 -9.33
CA ALA A 342 11.01 15.67 -10.00
C ALA A 342 12.47 16.11 -10.10
N ALA A 343 12.83 17.33 -9.67
CA ALA A 343 14.21 17.78 -9.67
C ALA A 343 15.06 16.94 -8.69
N ASP A 344 16.15 16.36 -9.19
CA ASP A 344 17.08 15.51 -8.46
C ASP A 344 18.54 15.93 -8.75
N ASN A 345 19.48 15.52 -7.90
CA ASN A 345 20.92 15.81 -8.04
C ASN A 345 21.24 17.29 -8.32
N CYS A 346 20.50 18.20 -7.68
CA CYS A 346 20.65 19.63 -7.90
C CYS A 346 21.99 20.19 -7.41
N SER A 347 22.47 21.23 -8.10
CA SER A 347 23.49 22.13 -7.59
C SER A 347 23.00 22.81 -6.30
N LYS A 348 23.91 23.42 -5.52
CA LYS A 348 23.54 24.14 -4.30
C LYS A 348 22.59 25.33 -4.55
N SER A 349 22.66 25.93 -5.73
CA SER A 349 21.81 27.03 -6.18
C SER A 349 20.53 26.56 -6.87
N GLU A 350 20.36 25.24 -7.05
CA GLU A 350 19.25 24.62 -7.79
C GLU A 350 19.07 25.14 -9.22
N ASP A 351 20.08 25.77 -9.81
CA ASP A 351 20.07 26.27 -11.19
C ASP A 351 20.41 25.18 -12.22
N GLU A 352 21.04 24.10 -11.76
CA GLU A 352 21.31 22.88 -12.51
C GLU A 352 20.77 21.68 -11.72
N CYS A 353 19.85 20.92 -12.30
CA CYS A 353 19.25 19.72 -11.71
C CYS A 353 19.09 18.64 -12.79
N ASP A 354 19.18 17.38 -12.38
CA ASP A 354 18.60 16.26 -13.12
C ASP A 354 17.08 16.21 -12.85
N HIS A 355 16.36 15.40 -13.62
CA HIS A 355 14.91 15.22 -13.44
C HIS A 355 14.52 13.75 -13.48
N ASP A 356 13.93 13.25 -12.40
CA ASP A 356 13.42 11.89 -12.27
C ASP A 356 11.90 11.89 -12.07
N LEU A 357 11.17 11.70 -13.17
CA LEU A 357 9.70 11.62 -13.15
C LEU A 357 9.18 10.44 -12.33
N ASP A 358 9.98 9.40 -12.11
CA ASP A 358 9.53 8.21 -11.39
C ASP A 358 9.40 8.48 -9.88
N THR A 359 10.02 9.56 -9.36
CA THR A 359 9.79 10.03 -7.98
C THR A 359 8.37 10.52 -7.74
N VAL A 360 7.69 10.98 -8.80
CA VAL A 360 6.33 11.52 -8.75
C VAL A 360 5.31 10.50 -9.25
N TYR A 361 5.53 9.95 -10.45
CA TYR A 361 4.56 9.11 -11.15
C TYR A 361 4.90 7.62 -11.11
N GLY A 362 6.07 7.24 -10.56
CA GLY A 362 6.58 5.88 -10.57
C GLY A 362 6.64 5.30 -12.00
N PRO A 363 6.39 3.98 -12.18
CA PRO A 363 6.49 3.32 -13.47
C PRO A 363 5.40 3.73 -14.48
N THR A 364 4.55 4.70 -14.13
CA THR A 364 3.45 5.19 -14.98
C THR A 364 3.78 6.50 -15.68
N SER A 365 4.97 7.04 -15.43
CA SER A 365 5.46 8.29 -16.00
C SER A 365 5.60 8.24 -17.53
N TYR A 366 5.87 9.40 -18.14
CA TYR A 366 6.32 9.50 -19.53
C TYR A 366 7.81 9.15 -19.73
N ALA A 367 8.55 8.77 -18.68
CA ALA A 367 9.93 8.32 -18.80
C ALA A 367 10.04 7.07 -19.70
N PRO A 368 11.21 6.83 -20.33
CA PRO A 368 11.40 5.65 -21.18
C PRO A 368 11.06 4.34 -20.46
N GLY A 369 10.04 3.64 -20.95
CA GLY A 369 9.55 2.39 -20.37
C GLY A 369 8.33 2.52 -19.45
N GLY A 370 7.90 3.73 -19.12
CA GLY A 370 6.67 3.99 -18.38
C GLY A 370 5.41 3.89 -19.24
N THR A 371 4.25 3.73 -18.58
CA THR A 371 2.95 3.59 -19.28
C THR A 371 2.34 4.91 -19.74
N LYS A 372 2.93 6.06 -19.37
CA LYS A 372 2.44 7.41 -19.73
C LYS A 372 1.05 7.71 -19.16
N CYS A 373 0.65 7.06 -18.06
CA CYS A 373 -0.63 7.30 -17.40
C CYS A 373 -0.56 8.33 -16.27
N ASP A 374 0.63 8.90 -15.99
CA ASP A 374 0.94 9.90 -14.95
C ASP A 374 0.09 9.75 -13.69
N ARG A 375 0.29 8.63 -13.00
CA ARG A 375 -0.37 8.36 -11.71
C ARG A 375 0.49 8.90 -10.58
N SER A 376 0.22 10.15 -10.19
CA SER A 376 1.02 10.84 -9.17
C SER A 376 0.86 10.22 -7.78
N ASP A 377 1.95 10.24 -7.01
CA ASP A 377 1.98 9.90 -5.59
C ASP A 377 1.02 10.76 -4.74
N VAL A 378 0.78 12.02 -5.16
CA VAL A 378 -0.19 12.94 -4.53
C VAL A 378 -1.56 12.96 -5.19
N ALA A 379 -1.88 12.02 -6.10
CA ALA A 379 -3.22 11.92 -6.67
C ALA A 379 -4.30 11.86 -5.56
N PRO A 380 -5.53 12.37 -5.79
CA PRO A 380 -6.49 12.61 -4.71
C PRO A 380 -6.80 11.35 -3.89
N ILE A 381 -6.82 10.18 -4.53
CA ILE A 381 -7.05 8.90 -3.85
C ILE A 381 -5.94 8.55 -2.85
N ASN A 382 -4.69 8.92 -3.14
CA ASN A 382 -3.51 8.63 -2.31
C ASN A 382 -3.41 9.55 -1.10
N MET A 383 -3.94 10.77 -1.21
CA MET A 383 -3.94 11.80 -0.17
C MET A 383 -5.07 11.65 0.85
N THR A 384 -5.93 10.63 0.70
CA THR A 384 -7.03 10.40 1.65
C THR A 384 -6.52 10.11 3.06
N ASP A 385 -7.16 10.63 4.10
CA ASP A 385 -6.78 10.35 5.49
C ASP A 385 -7.02 8.87 5.86
N THR A 386 -6.12 8.30 6.68
CA THR A 386 -6.28 6.97 7.26
C THR A 386 -7.32 6.90 8.39
N ASP A 387 -7.68 8.04 8.98
CA ASP A 387 -8.61 8.10 10.12
C ASP A 387 -10.09 8.25 9.71
N GLY A 388 -10.34 8.81 8.52
CA GLY A 388 -11.68 8.91 7.91
C GLY A 388 -12.12 7.61 7.21
N TYR A 389 -13.43 7.34 7.16
CA TYR A 389 -13.96 6.21 6.38
C TYR A 389 -13.50 6.27 4.91
N PRO A 390 -13.06 5.13 4.33
CA PRO A 390 -13.16 3.77 4.86
C PRO A 390 -11.93 3.27 5.66
N ARG A 391 -11.07 4.17 6.16
CA ARG A 391 -9.85 3.87 6.92
C ARG A 391 -8.95 2.88 6.20
N VAL A 392 -8.67 3.22 4.95
CA VAL A 392 -7.91 2.37 4.03
C VAL A 392 -6.45 2.83 4.03
N PRO A 393 -5.48 1.94 4.35
CA PRO A 393 -4.07 2.30 4.32
C PRO A 393 -3.59 2.57 2.88
N PRO A 394 -2.53 3.37 2.68
CA PRO A 394 -2.04 3.77 1.34
C PRO A 394 -1.89 2.62 0.34
N TRP A 395 -1.35 1.47 0.74
CA TRP A 395 -1.13 0.31 -0.14
C TRP A 395 -2.41 -0.44 -0.58
N ARG A 396 -3.61 0.04 -0.20
CA ARG A 396 -4.92 -0.47 -0.66
C ARG A 396 -5.78 0.64 -1.30
N ARG A 397 -5.13 1.73 -1.68
CA ARG A 397 -5.69 2.82 -2.48
C ARG A 397 -5.18 2.60 -3.89
N PHE A 398 -6.08 2.34 -4.81
CA PHE A 398 -5.71 1.96 -6.17
C PHE A 398 -6.11 3.06 -7.14
N ASN A 399 -5.10 3.68 -7.77
CA ASN A 399 -5.34 4.61 -8.86
C ASN A 399 -5.28 3.85 -10.18
N LEU A 400 -6.44 3.67 -10.82
CA LEU A 400 -6.56 3.02 -12.13
C LEU A 400 -6.74 4.03 -13.25
N ALA A 401 -6.97 5.30 -12.90
CA ALA A 401 -7.10 6.37 -13.86
C ALA A 401 -5.83 6.51 -14.70
N CYS A 402 -5.96 7.06 -15.90
CA CYS A 402 -4.83 7.21 -16.82
C CYS A 402 -4.98 8.50 -17.61
N SER A 403 -3.89 9.25 -17.71
CA SER A 403 -3.79 10.42 -18.59
C SER A 403 -4.31 10.15 -19.99
N GLY A 404 -5.09 11.09 -20.55
CA GLY A 404 -5.65 10.97 -21.90
C GLY A 404 -6.78 9.95 -22.08
N ALA A 405 -7.17 9.20 -21.03
CA ALA A 405 -8.29 8.26 -21.12
C ALA A 405 -9.60 9.00 -21.42
N THR A 406 -10.40 8.42 -22.32
CA THR A 406 -11.81 8.76 -22.52
C THR A 406 -12.69 7.72 -21.83
N THR A 407 -14.01 7.87 -21.91
CA THR A 407 -14.92 6.81 -21.44
C THR A 407 -14.69 5.45 -22.12
N ASN A 408 -14.05 5.43 -23.30
CA ASN A 408 -13.66 4.19 -23.98
C ASN A 408 -12.71 3.34 -23.13
N GLU A 409 -11.67 3.95 -22.56
CA GLU A 409 -10.61 3.28 -21.79
C GLU A 409 -11.09 2.78 -20.41
N ILE A 410 -12.27 3.22 -19.97
CA ILE A 410 -12.94 2.59 -18.82
C ILE A 410 -13.29 1.13 -19.16
N THR A 411 -13.70 0.85 -20.40
CA THR A 411 -14.26 -0.45 -20.82
C THR A 411 -13.39 -1.23 -21.80
N HIS A 412 -12.41 -0.59 -22.42
CA HIS A 412 -11.49 -1.17 -23.40
C HIS A 412 -10.03 -0.89 -23.02
N PRO A 413 -9.08 -1.76 -23.41
CA PRO A 413 -7.66 -1.50 -23.19
C PRO A 413 -7.19 -0.22 -23.87
N TYR A 414 -6.27 0.50 -23.22
CA TYR A 414 -5.57 1.64 -23.81
C TYR A 414 -4.31 1.12 -24.52
N ALA A 415 -4.49 0.62 -25.75
CA ALA A 415 -3.46 -0.09 -26.50
C ALA A 415 -2.14 0.70 -26.65
N ASP A 416 -2.22 2.00 -26.94
CA ASP A 416 -1.04 2.87 -27.14
C ASP A 416 -0.19 3.04 -25.87
N LYS A 417 -0.78 2.77 -24.70
CA LYS A 417 -0.15 2.86 -23.39
C LYS A 417 0.12 1.49 -22.75
N GLY A 418 -0.28 0.40 -23.43
CA GLY A 418 -0.13 -0.97 -22.92
C GLY A 418 -0.95 -1.26 -21.66
N GLU A 419 -2.04 -0.51 -21.44
CA GLU A 419 -2.86 -0.60 -20.23
C GLU A 419 -4.15 -1.39 -20.49
N ASP A 420 -4.51 -2.27 -19.56
CA ASP A 420 -5.81 -2.95 -19.58
C ASP A 420 -6.96 -1.97 -19.30
N ALA A 421 -8.17 -2.33 -19.73
CA ALA A 421 -9.37 -1.56 -19.41
C ALA A 421 -9.47 -1.33 -17.89
N GLN A 422 -9.82 -0.12 -17.46
CA GLN A 422 -9.86 0.20 -16.03
C GLN A 422 -10.87 -0.69 -15.27
N THR A 423 -11.96 -1.14 -15.92
CA THR A 423 -12.87 -2.13 -15.34
C THR A 423 -12.27 -3.53 -15.19
N ASN A 424 -11.36 -3.96 -16.05
CA ASN A 424 -10.66 -5.23 -15.89
C ASN A 424 -9.74 -5.19 -14.66
N GLN A 425 -8.99 -4.09 -14.52
CA GLN A 425 -8.14 -3.86 -13.35
C GLN A 425 -8.98 -3.78 -12.05
N LEU A 426 -10.12 -3.08 -12.10
CA LEU A 426 -11.09 -3.02 -10.99
C LEU A 426 -11.65 -4.41 -10.66
N ALA A 427 -11.95 -5.26 -11.64
CA ALA A 427 -12.45 -6.61 -11.41
C ALA A 427 -11.47 -7.43 -10.57
N ASP A 428 -10.17 -7.30 -10.82
CA ASP A 428 -9.13 -8.01 -10.07
C ASP A 428 -8.96 -7.48 -8.65
N ILE A 429 -9.06 -6.16 -8.45
CA ILE A 429 -9.11 -5.56 -7.11
C ILE A 429 -10.37 -6.02 -6.37
N ALA A 430 -11.54 -5.98 -7.01
CA ALA A 430 -12.82 -6.36 -6.42
C ALA A 430 -12.86 -7.85 -6.01
N LYS A 431 -12.14 -8.73 -6.72
CA LYS A 431 -11.96 -10.14 -6.31
C LYS A 431 -11.16 -10.27 -5.01
N ARG A 432 -10.18 -9.40 -4.75
CA ARG A 432 -9.21 -9.50 -3.64
C ARG A 432 -9.54 -8.66 -2.41
N TYR A 433 -10.22 -7.53 -2.59
CA TYR A 433 -10.52 -6.54 -1.55
C TYR A 433 -12.02 -6.35 -1.35
N GLN A 434 -12.44 -5.67 -0.29
CA GLN A 434 -13.78 -5.08 -0.14
C GLN A 434 -13.68 -3.62 -0.57
N VAL A 435 -13.94 -3.36 -1.84
CA VAL A 435 -14.01 -1.99 -2.34
C VAL A 435 -15.14 -1.27 -1.60
N LYS A 436 -14.80 -0.19 -0.89
CA LYS A 436 -15.74 0.62 -0.11
C LYS A 436 -16.14 1.89 -0.84
N MET A 437 -15.29 2.36 -1.74
CA MET A 437 -15.52 3.55 -2.53
C MET A 437 -14.84 3.41 -3.89
N ILE A 438 -15.57 3.80 -4.93
CA ILE A 438 -15.07 3.97 -6.28
C ILE A 438 -15.32 5.42 -6.65
N VAL A 439 -14.27 6.16 -6.98
CA VAL A 439 -14.36 7.55 -7.43
C VAL A 439 -14.06 7.59 -8.92
N VAL A 440 -14.96 8.18 -9.69
CA VAL A 440 -14.85 8.28 -11.15
C VAL A 440 -14.83 9.75 -11.56
N SER A 441 -13.79 10.18 -12.27
CA SER A 441 -13.74 11.47 -12.95
C SER A 441 -13.37 11.26 -14.41
N ILE A 442 -14.34 11.42 -15.31
CA ILE A 442 -14.19 11.10 -16.74
C ILE A 442 -15.15 11.94 -17.58
N GLY A 443 -14.76 12.27 -18.80
CA GLY A 443 -15.59 12.97 -19.78
C GLY A 443 -14.96 14.25 -20.36
N GLY A 444 -13.94 14.80 -19.71
CA GLY A 444 -13.21 15.97 -20.22
C GLY A 444 -12.55 15.70 -21.58
N ASN A 445 -11.93 14.52 -21.72
CA ASN A 445 -11.32 14.09 -22.98
C ASN A 445 -12.37 13.77 -24.05
N ASP A 446 -13.51 13.19 -23.68
CA ASP A 446 -14.65 12.96 -24.58
C ASP A 446 -15.22 14.28 -25.16
N LEU A 447 -15.20 15.36 -24.36
CA LEU A 447 -15.56 16.72 -24.79
C LEU A 447 -14.50 17.38 -25.69
N LYS A 448 -13.31 16.78 -25.81
CA LYS A 448 -12.13 17.38 -26.47
C LYS A 448 -11.70 18.69 -25.80
N PHE A 449 -11.68 18.72 -24.47
CA PHE A 449 -11.33 19.92 -23.71
C PHE A 449 -9.96 20.51 -24.12
N SER A 450 -8.96 19.67 -24.41
CA SER A 450 -7.65 20.13 -24.92
C SER A 450 -7.75 20.91 -26.24
N ASP A 451 -8.61 20.49 -27.17
CA ASP A 451 -8.80 21.19 -28.45
C ASP A 451 -9.44 22.57 -28.23
N ILE A 452 -10.39 22.66 -27.29
CA ILE A 452 -11.03 23.92 -26.93
C ILE A 452 -9.99 24.86 -26.32
N VAL A 453 -9.21 24.39 -25.34
CA VAL A 453 -8.12 25.15 -24.71
C VAL A 453 -7.14 25.65 -25.77
N ARG A 454 -6.62 24.76 -26.64
CA ARG A 454 -5.69 25.12 -27.72
C ARG A 454 -6.29 26.18 -28.65
N SER A 455 -7.58 26.08 -28.96
CA SER A 455 -8.29 27.08 -29.78
C SER A 455 -8.33 28.45 -29.09
N CYS A 456 -8.64 28.51 -27.79
CA CYS A 456 -8.67 29.75 -27.02
C CYS A 456 -7.30 30.38 -26.87
N VAL A 457 -6.30 29.60 -26.46
CA VAL A 457 -4.89 30.01 -26.35
C VAL A 457 -4.41 30.59 -27.69
N LYS A 458 -4.55 29.84 -28.79
CA LYS A 458 -4.11 30.29 -30.12
C LYS A 458 -4.76 31.59 -30.55
N ARG A 459 -6.04 31.80 -30.25
CA ARG A 459 -6.77 33.01 -30.63
C ARG A 459 -6.39 34.21 -29.78
N TYR A 460 -6.15 34.02 -28.49
CA TYR A 460 -5.59 35.06 -27.62
C TYR A 460 -4.22 35.53 -28.12
N VAL A 461 -3.33 34.57 -28.36
CA VAL A 461 -1.94 34.80 -28.76
C VAL A 461 -1.83 35.49 -30.11
N LEU A 462 -2.62 35.03 -31.09
CA LEU A 462 -2.67 35.63 -32.43
C LEU A 462 -3.53 36.91 -32.48
N ARG A 463 -4.04 37.39 -31.34
CA ARG A 463 -4.92 38.56 -31.22
C ARG A 463 -6.13 38.49 -32.15
N LEU A 464 -6.71 37.30 -32.29
CA LEU A 464 -7.95 37.04 -33.02
C LEU A 464 -9.15 37.21 -32.09
N ALA A 465 -10.37 37.27 -32.65
CA ALA A 465 -11.60 37.24 -31.85
C ALA A 465 -11.65 35.99 -30.94
N GLY A 466 -12.39 36.02 -29.83
CA GLY A 466 -12.43 34.90 -28.87
C GLY A 466 -12.85 33.54 -29.45
N CYS A 467 -12.49 32.44 -28.76
CA CYS A 467 -12.78 31.06 -29.19
C CYS A 467 -14.23 30.65 -29.03
N ARG A 468 -15.01 31.28 -28.13
CA ARG A 468 -16.40 30.88 -27.87
C ARG A 468 -17.27 30.81 -29.13
N GLY A 469 -17.02 31.69 -30.10
CA GLY A 469 -17.76 31.72 -31.38
C GLY A 469 -17.39 30.61 -32.36
N VAL A 470 -16.33 29.85 -32.08
CA VAL A 470 -15.85 28.73 -32.91
C VAL A 470 -16.40 27.39 -32.41
N TRP A 471 -16.98 27.35 -31.21
CA TRP A 471 -17.53 26.14 -30.57
C TRP A 471 -19.05 26.24 -30.32
N PRO A 472 -19.88 26.42 -31.36
CA PRO A 472 -21.33 26.64 -31.20
C PRO A 472 -22.09 25.40 -30.70
N ASP A 473 -21.57 24.20 -30.94
CA ASP A 473 -22.26 22.93 -30.66
C ASP A 473 -21.94 22.34 -29.28
N VAL A 474 -21.20 23.06 -28.43
CA VAL A 474 -20.66 22.49 -27.19
C VAL A 474 -21.73 21.96 -26.24
N ASP A 475 -22.91 22.59 -26.18
CA ASP A 475 -24.04 22.11 -25.39
C ASP A 475 -24.54 20.73 -25.87
N LYS A 476 -24.50 20.47 -27.17
CA LYS A 476 -24.85 19.17 -27.74
C LYS A 476 -23.79 18.11 -27.45
N ASP A 477 -22.52 18.49 -27.51
CA ASP A 477 -21.40 17.61 -27.20
C ASP A 477 -21.44 17.20 -25.72
N LEU A 478 -21.73 18.14 -24.81
CA LEU A 478 -21.93 17.84 -23.38
C LEU A 478 -23.02 16.78 -23.13
N VAL A 479 -24.14 16.85 -23.86
CA VAL A 479 -25.20 15.82 -23.77
C VAL A 479 -24.70 14.46 -24.26
N THR A 480 -23.85 14.44 -25.29
CA THR A 480 -23.22 13.21 -25.80
C THR A 480 -22.27 12.62 -24.76
N VAL A 481 -21.42 13.45 -24.16
CA VAL A 481 -20.51 13.05 -23.07
C VAL A 481 -21.30 12.44 -21.91
N ARG A 482 -22.44 13.04 -21.51
CA ARG A 482 -23.32 12.42 -20.49
C ARG A 482 -23.67 10.98 -20.82
N GLN A 483 -24.10 10.71 -22.04
CA GLN A 483 -24.55 9.37 -22.46
C GLN A 483 -23.39 8.35 -22.41
N GLN A 484 -22.20 8.79 -22.81
CA GLN A 484 -20.99 7.98 -22.73
C GLN A 484 -20.59 7.69 -21.27
N VAL A 485 -20.62 8.70 -20.40
CA VAL A 485 -20.33 8.56 -18.97
C VAL A 485 -21.33 7.62 -18.30
N VAL A 486 -22.64 7.72 -18.60
CA VAL A 486 -23.65 6.76 -18.11
C VAL A 486 -23.31 5.32 -18.52
N THR A 487 -22.82 5.12 -19.74
CA THR A 487 -22.42 3.80 -20.23
C THR A 487 -21.20 3.27 -19.47
N ALA A 488 -20.17 4.10 -19.27
CA ALA A 488 -18.99 3.76 -18.48
C ALA A 488 -19.35 3.42 -17.02
N LEU A 489 -20.20 4.21 -16.37
CA LEU A 489 -20.63 3.96 -14.98
C LEU A 489 -21.44 2.67 -14.85
N ARG A 490 -22.30 2.34 -15.82
CA ARG A 490 -22.99 1.05 -15.85
C ARG A 490 -22.02 -0.12 -15.98
N ALA A 491 -20.94 0.04 -16.76
CA ALA A 491 -19.91 -0.98 -16.87
C ALA A 491 -19.13 -1.18 -15.55
N VAL A 492 -18.85 -0.10 -14.81
CA VAL A 492 -18.29 -0.18 -13.45
C VAL A 492 -19.25 -0.93 -12.52
N GLN A 493 -20.54 -0.58 -12.50
CA GLN A 493 -21.54 -1.28 -11.69
C GLN A 493 -21.65 -2.76 -12.06
N GLN A 494 -21.66 -3.09 -13.36
CA GLN A 494 -21.69 -4.47 -13.85
C GLN A 494 -20.44 -5.24 -13.41
N THR A 495 -19.27 -4.63 -13.47
CA THR A 495 -18.00 -5.21 -13.02
C THR A 495 -18.08 -5.58 -11.54
N MET A 496 -18.56 -4.65 -10.71
CA MET A 496 -18.74 -4.88 -9.27
C MET A 496 -19.78 -5.96 -8.99
N GLN A 497 -20.91 -5.95 -9.71
CA GLN A 497 -21.95 -6.97 -9.58
C GLN A 497 -21.40 -8.36 -9.93
N THR A 498 -20.67 -8.49 -11.04
CA THR A 498 -20.00 -9.73 -11.45
C THR A 498 -18.98 -10.20 -10.41
N ALA A 499 -18.30 -9.27 -9.72
CA ALA A 499 -17.38 -9.59 -8.62
C ALA A 499 -18.08 -9.93 -7.29
N GLY A 500 -19.42 -9.94 -7.27
CA GLY A 500 -20.25 -10.34 -6.13
C GLY A 500 -20.72 -9.20 -5.23
N TYR A 501 -20.49 -7.94 -5.61
CA TYR A 501 -20.92 -6.79 -4.82
C TYR A 501 -22.37 -6.42 -5.08
N GLN A 502 -23.05 -6.03 -4.01
CA GLN A 502 -24.33 -5.33 -4.06
C GLN A 502 -24.08 -3.82 -4.10
N PRO A 503 -25.01 -3.00 -4.64
CA PRO A 503 -24.87 -1.54 -4.64
C PRO A 503 -24.65 -0.91 -3.26
N LYS A 504 -25.10 -1.58 -2.19
CA LYS A 504 -24.91 -1.14 -0.80
C LYS A 504 -23.51 -1.42 -0.24
N ASP A 505 -22.68 -2.20 -0.92
CA ASP A 505 -21.38 -2.63 -0.39
C ASP A 505 -20.27 -1.59 -0.61
N TYR A 506 -20.48 -0.66 -1.56
CA TYR A 506 -19.54 0.40 -1.93
C TYR A 506 -20.28 1.68 -2.29
N ASN A 507 -19.60 2.83 -2.16
CA ASN A 507 -20.07 4.10 -2.70
C ASN A 507 -19.50 4.28 -4.10
N LEU A 508 -20.36 4.45 -5.11
CA LEU A 508 -19.96 4.95 -6.42
C LEU A 508 -20.09 6.47 -6.43
N VAL A 509 -18.98 7.17 -6.62
CA VAL A 509 -18.89 8.63 -6.61
C VAL A 509 -18.46 9.10 -7.99
N VAL A 510 -19.23 10.01 -8.57
CA VAL A 510 -18.87 10.74 -9.80
C VAL A 510 -18.40 12.12 -9.40
N GLN A 511 -17.12 12.38 -9.62
CA GLN A 511 -16.45 13.63 -9.25
C GLN A 511 -16.36 14.55 -10.47
N SER A 512 -16.79 15.81 -10.32
CA SER A 512 -16.61 16.84 -11.35
C SER A 512 -15.17 17.39 -11.39
N TYR A 513 -14.90 18.32 -12.30
CA TYR A 513 -13.62 19.01 -12.37
C TYR A 513 -13.67 20.32 -11.57
N PRO A 514 -12.57 20.75 -10.94
CA PRO A 514 -12.47 22.11 -10.41
C PRO A 514 -12.40 23.14 -11.53
N ALA A 515 -12.76 24.40 -11.24
CA ALA A 515 -12.56 25.48 -12.19
C ALA A 515 -11.06 25.84 -12.27
N PRO A 516 -10.40 25.72 -13.44
CA PRO A 516 -8.95 25.89 -13.52
C PRO A 516 -8.51 27.37 -13.63
N LEU A 517 -9.40 28.23 -14.12
CA LEU A 517 -9.17 29.67 -14.33
C LEU A 517 -10.14 30.48 -13.49
N PRO A 518 -9.77 31.64 -12.92
CA PRO A 518 -10.63 32.48 -12.09
C PRO A 518 -11.77 33.12 -12.92
N ARG A 519 -12.68 33.84 -12.28
CA ARG A 519 -13.61 34.75 -13.00
C ARG A 519 -12.77 35.83 -13.70
N SER A 520 -13.26 36.38 -14.81
CA SER A 520 -12.52 37.44 -15.52
C SER A 520 -12.11 38.63 -14.62
N THR A 521 -12.97 38.98 -13.66
CA THR A 521 -12.73 40.04 -12.67
C THR A 521 -11.66 39.72 -11.63
N ASP A 522 -11.33 38.44 -11.47
CA ASP A 522 -10.46 37.93 -10.42
C ASP A 522 -9.05 37.59 -10.97
N TYR A 523 -8.76 37.88 -12.24
CA TYR A 523 -7.40 37.74 -12.80
C TYR A 523 -6.41 38.76 -12.19
N ARG A 524 -5.22 38.27 -11.82
CA ARG A 524 -4.06 39.10 -11.41
C ARG A 524 -3.59 40.02 -12.55
N TYR A 525 -3.65 39.51 -13.78
CA TYR A 525 -3.20 40.20 -14.99
C TYR A 525 -4.37 40.56 -15.90
N LYS A 526 -4.46 41.83 -16.31
CA LYS A 526 -5.49 42.30 -17.28
C LYS A 526 -5.27 41.67 -18.65
N GLU A 527 -6.33 41.48 -19.43
CA GLU A 527 -6.24 40.85 -20.77
C GLU A 527 -5.39 41.65 -21.76
N SER A 528 -5.30 42.97 -21.57
CA SER A 528 -4.44 43.89 -22.32
C SER A 528 -3.00 43.98 -21.79
N GLY A 529 -2.74 43.38 -20.63
CA GLY A 529 -1.45 43.36 -19.95
C GLY A 529 -0.63 42.11 -20.25
N PRO A 530 0.41 41.83 -19.45
CA PRO A 530 1.32 40.71 -19.65
C PRO A 530 0.74 39.38 -19.16
N ARG A 531 -0.56 39.14 -19.38
CA ARG A 531 -1.29 37.97 -18.85
C ARG A 531 -0.67 36.63 -19.24
N TYR A 532 -0.09 36.58 -20.45
CA TYR A 532 0.64 35.39 -20.85
C TYR A 532 2.09 35.39 -20.41
N SER A 533 2.83 36.49 -20.64
CA SER A 533 4.27 36.54 -20.37
C SER A 533 4.62 36.50 -18.89
N ASP A 534 3.71 36.92 -18.00
CA ASP A 534 4.00 36.97 -16.56
C ASP A 534 3.13 35.97 -15.79
N GLY A 535 2.05 35.46 -16.41
CA GLY A 535 1.06 34.61 -15.75
C GLY A 535 0.83 33.24 -16.41
N GLY A 536 1.19 33.05 -17.67
CA GLY A 536 0.98 31.79 -18.37
C GLY A 536 -0.49 31.41 -18.61
N CYS A 537 -1.42 32.37 -18.62
CA CYS A 537 -2.87 32.14 -18.80
C CYS A 537 -3.46 32.94 -19.98
N PRO A 538 -3.14 32.59 -21.24
CA PRO A 538 -3.47 33.39 -22.42
C PRO A 538 -4.95 33.21 -22.84
N PHE A 539 -5.87 33.75 -22.05
CA PHE A 539 -7.31 33.66 -22.29
C PHE A 539 -7.94 35.05 -22.26
N TYR A 540 -8.88 35.32 -23.16
CA TYR A 540 -9.70 36.53 -23.09
C TYR A 540 -10.68 36.44 -21.92
N ASP A 541 -11.07 37.60 -21.39
CA ASP A 541 -12.04 37.67 -20.29
C ASP A 541 -13.38 37.02 -20.69
N ALA A 542 -13.87 37.36 -21.90
CA ALA A 542 -15.12 36.84 -22.44
C ALA A 542 -15.10 35.33 -22.73
N ASP A 543 -13.93 34.77 -23.07
CA ASP A 543 -13.77 33.33 -23.29
C ASP A 543 -13.66 32.59 -21.95
N THR A 544 -12.99 33.19 -20.95
CA THR A 544 -12.89 32.64 -19.59
C THR A 544 -14.26 32.52 -18.94
N ASP A 545 -15.06 33.61 -18.97
CA ASP A 545 -16.39 33.61 -18.37
C ASP A 545 -17.34 32.61 -19.07
N TRP A 546 -17.24 32.51 -20.40
CA TRP A 546 -17.95 31.48 -21.16
C TRP A 546 -17.51 30.07 -20.79
N ALA A 547 -16.20 29.82 -20.70
CA ALA A 547 -15.66 28.51 -20.34
C ALA A 547 -16.11 28.09 -18.94
N ARG A 548 -16.07 28.99 -17.96
CA ARG A 548 -16.54 28.70 -16.59
C ARG A 548 -18.03 28.35 -16.55
N GLN A 549 -18.87 29.08 -17.29
CA GLN A 549 -20.32 28.90 -17.26
C GLN A 549 -20.78 27.71 -18.12
N THR A 550 -20.36 27.68 -19.38
CA THR A 550 -20.86 26.74 -20.39
C THR A 550 -20.05 25.44 -20.40
N LEU A 551 -18.72 25.50 -20.37
CA LEU A 551 -17.89 24.28 -20.43
C LEU A 551 -17.82 23.57 -19.08
N VAL A 552 -17.20 24.21 -18.08
CA VAL A 552 -16.99 23.60 -16.76
C VAL A 552 -18.32 23.42 -16.04
N GLY A 553 -19.16 24.46 -16.03
CA GLY A 553 -20.51 24.39 -15.47
C GLY A 553 -21.43 23.41 -16.21
N GLY A 554 -21.34 23.35 -17.53
CA GLY A 554 -22.11 22.39 -18.34
C GLY A 554 -21.68 20.94 -18.12
N LEU A 555 -20.37 20.69 -18.09
CA LEU A 555 -19.82 19.36 -17.80
C LEU A 555 -20.18 18.91 -16.38
N THR A 556 -20.05 19.80 -15.39
CA THR A 556 -20.49 19.54 -14.00
C THR A 556 -21.97 19.15 -13.95
N ARG A 557 -22.84 19.88 -14.66
CA ARG A 557 -24.27 19.56 -14.75
C ARG A 557 -24.51 18.20 -15.40
N GLU A 558 -23.85 17.90 -16.51
CA GLU A 558 -24.06 16.64 -17.23
C GLU A 558 -23.48 15.43 -16.49
N LEU A 559 -22.36 15.59 -15.76
CA LEU A 559 -21.83 14.55 -14.86
C LEU A 559 -22.77 14.31 -13.67
N ARG A 560 -23.38 15.36 -13.11
CA ARG A 560 -24.42 15.22 -12.08
C ARG A 560 -25.62 14.44 -12.61
N ASN A 561 -26.08 14.77 -13.82
CA ASN A 561 -27.17 14.06 -14.49
C ASN A 561 -26.80 12.58 -14.76
N ALA A 562 -25.55 12.29 -15.16
CA ALA A 562 -25.07 10.92 -15.34
C ALA A 562 -25.07 10.14 -14.01
N ALA A 563 -24.56 10.74 -12.94
CA ALA A 563 -24.55 10.15 -11.61
C ALA A 563 -25.97 9.82 -11.14
N ALA A 564 -26.89 10.77 -11.24
CA ALA A 564 -28.31 10.57 -10.91
C ALA A 564 -28.95 9.44 -11.75
N THR A 565 -28.62 9.35 -13.04
CA THR A 565 -29.16 8.32 -13.95
C THR A 565 -28.80 6.90 -13.52
N VAL A 566 -27.63 6.70 -12.91
CA VAL A 566 -27.16 5.38 -12.45
C VAL A 566 -27.28 5.18 -10.93
N GLY A 567 -27.82 6.17 -10.22
CA GLY A 567 -27.93 6.16 -8.76
C GLY A 567 -26.58 6.29 -8.02
N ALA A 568 -25.56 6.85 -8.68
CA ALA A 568 -24.30 7.20 -8.05
C ALA A 568 -24.41 8.55 -7.30
N ARG A 569 -23.47 8.80 -6.40
CA ARG A 569 -23.34 10.10 -5.70
C ARG A 569 -22.59 11.07 -6.60
N PHE A 570 -23.04 12.32 -6.69
CA PHE A 570 -22.27 13.36 -7.35
C PHE A 570 -21.41 14.14 -6.34
N PHE A 571 -20.16 14.40 -6.69
CA PHE A 571 -19.23 15.22 -5.93
C PHE A 571 -18.76 16.41 -6.76
N ASP A 572 -19.25 17.59 -6.41
CA ASP A 572 -19.00 18.84 -7.10
C ASP A 572 -17.71 19.49 -6.60
N LEU A 573 -16.70 19.56 -7.45
CA LEU A 573 -15.42 20.21 -7.19
C LEU A 573 -15.30 21.61 -7.81
N GLY A 574 -16.33 22.10 -8.51
CA GLY A 574 -16.24 23.37 -9.23
C GLY A 574 -15.65 24.54 -8.42
N PRO A 575 -16.03 24.71 -7.12
CA PRO A 575 -15.48 25.74 -6.24
C PRO A 575 -14.23 25.34 -5.44
N ALA A 576 -13.68 24.14 -5.64
CA ALA A 576 -12.59 23.61 -4.81
C ALA A 576 -11.30 24.44 -4.91
N PHE A 577 -11.09 25.15 -6.02
CA PHE A 577 -9.88 25.98 -6.25
C PHE A 577 -10.14 27.48 -6.15
N GLU A 578 -11.30 27.92 -5.61
CA GLU A 578 -11.59 29.36 -5.52
C GLU A 578 -10.49 30.10 -4.76
N GLY A 579 -9.86 31.07 -5.43
CA GLY A 579 -8.72 31.85 -4.94
C GLY A 579 -7.35 31.32 -5.37
N HIS A 580 -7.24 30.05 -5.75
CA HIS A 580 -5.98 29.39 -6.17
C HIS A 580 -5.99 28.96 -7.65
N GLU A 581 -6.99 29.40 -8.42
CA GLU A 581 -7.00 29.19 -9.86
C GLU A 581 -5.77 29.84 -10.54
N LEU A 582 -5.40 29.35 -11.72
CA LEU A 582 -4.28 29.89 -12.49
C LEU A 582 -4.48 31.38 -12.78
N CYS A 583 -3.49 32.22 -12.45
CA CYS A 583 -3.55 33.68 -12.52
C CYS A 583 -4.61 34.36 -11.64
N SER A 584 -5.09 33.70 -10.59
CA SER A 584 -5.92 34.34 -9.58
C SER A 584 -5.18 35.50 -8.91
N ASN A 585 -5.88 36.61 -8.64
CA ASN A 585 -5.35 37.74 -7.87
C ASN A 585 -5.24 37.47 -6.36
N ARG A 586 -5.54 36.23 -5.92
CA ARG A 586 -5.44 35.77 -4.52
C ARG A 586 -4.43 34.66 -4.32
N ALA A 587 -3.76 34.25 -5.38
CA ALA A 587 -2.62 33.35 -5.34
C ALA A 587 -1.42 34.05 -5.96
N ASP A 588 -0.25 33.43 -5.82
CA ASP A 588 1.06 33.89 -6.26
C ASP A 588 1.80 32.74 -6.98
N GLN A 589 2.86 33.12 -7.68
CA GLN A 589 3.83 32.21 -8.28
C GLN A 589 5.12 32.25 -7.43
N ALA A 590 5.86 31.15 -7.41
CA ALA A 590 7.16 31.09 -6.78
C ALA A 590 8.13 32.10 -7.44
N SER A 591 9.14 32.48 -6.68
CA SER A 591 10.12 33.51 -6.99
C SER A 591 11.53 33.02 -6.68
N ALA A 592 12.56 33.79 -7.04
CA ALA A 592 13.96 33.39 -6.79
C ALA A 592 14.36 33.22 -5.31
N SER A 593 13.48 33.54 -4.36
CA SER A 593 13.69 33.21 -2.95
C SER A 593 13.25 31.80 -2.55
N ASP A 594 12.45 31.14 -3.38
CA ASP A 594 11.89 29.81 -3.12
C ASP A 594 12.84 28.71 -3.63
N THR A 595 12.85 27.57 -2.93
CA THR A 595 13.76 26.43 -3.19
C THR A 595 13.04 25.10 -2.96
N LEU A 596 13.64 23.97 -3.35
CA LEU A 596 13.05 22.64 -3.07
C LEU A 596 12.85 22.38 -1.57
N ALA A 597 13.73 22.92 -0.73
CA ALA A 597 13.66 22.79 0.72
C ALA A 597 12.68 23.77 1.38
N ASP A 598 12.37 24.89 0.71
CA ASP A 598 11.48 25.95 1.18
C ASP A 598 10.68 26.50 -0.01
N PRO A 599 9.68 25.72 -0.51
CA PRO A 599 8.87 26.12 -1.65
C PRO A 599 7.80 27.14 -1.25
N LEU A 600 7.23 27.85 -2.24
CA LEU A 600 6.12 28.77 -2.01
C LEU A 600 4.97 28.04 -1.28
N PRO A 601 4.55 28.49 -0.07
CA PRO A 601 3.56 27.75 0.69
C PRO A 601 2.22 27.58 -0.03
N VAL A 602 1.61 26.41 0.14
CA VAL A 602 0.35 25.99 -0.50
C VAL A 602 -0.78 27.01 -0.37
N GLN A 603 -0.88 27.73 0.77
CA GLN A 603 -1.92 28.74 0.99
C GLN A 603 -1.73 30.04 0.19
N TYR A 604 -0.61 30.22 -0.49
CA TYR A 604 -0.35 31.35 -1.38
C TYR A 604 -0.20 30.92 -2.83
N ALA A 605 0.20 29.68 -3.08
CA ALA A 605 0.49 29.20 -4.42
C ALA A 605 -0.76 29.01 -5.31
N GLU A 606 -0.58 29.18 -6.62
CA GLU A 606 -1.52 28.68 -7.62
C GLU A 606 -1.59 27.15 -7.58
N TRP A 607 -2.79 26.58 -7.73
CA TRP A 607 -3.03 25.12 -7.66
C TRP A 607 -3.23 24.47 -9.03
N VAL A 608 -3.13 25.25 -10.10
CA VAL A 608 -3.39 24.82 -11.47
C VAL A 608 -2.17 25.14 -12.32
N ARG A 609 -1.70 24.17 -13.09
CA ARG A 609 -0.55 24.37 -13.96
C ARG A 609 -0.88 25.35 -15.09
N TRP A 610 0.05 26.25 -15.37
CA TRP A 610 -0.09 27.22 -16.45
C TRP A 610 -0.12 26.60 -17.86
N ILE A 611 -0.26 27.42 -18.91
CA ILE A 611 -0.12 26.99 -20.30
C ILE A 611 1.36 27.10 -20.73
N PRO A 612 2.09 25.99 -20.84
CA PRO A 612 3.42 26.03 -21.43
C PRO A 612 3.29 26.12 -22.95
N TYR A 613 4.13 26.95 -23.59
CA TYR A 613 4.29 27.12 -25.05
C TYR A 613 3.17 27.89 -25.81
N LEU A 614 3.58 28.65 -26.84
CA LEU A 614 2.70 29.58 -27.54
C LEU A 614 2.04 29.04 -28.82
N LEU A 615 2.78 28.37 -29.71
CA LEU A 615 2.27 28.15 -31.08
C LEU A 615 2.79 26.89 -31.81
N SER A 616 3.86 26.25 -31.33
CA SER A 616 4.36 24.92 -31.74
C SER A 616 5.35 24.41 -30.68
N SER A 617 5.76 23.13 -30.73
CA SER A 617 6.88 22.58 -29.92
C SER A 617 8.19 23.37 -30.07
N ASP A 618 8.28 24.25 -31.08
CA ASP A 618 9.52 24.86 -31.54
C ASP A 618 9.56 26.39 -31.34
N LEU A 619 8.48 27.03 -30.86
CA LEU A 619 8.45 28.47 -30.57
C LEU A 619 8.41 28.71 -29.05
N LEU A 620 9.61 28.84 -28.50
CA LEU A 620 10.00 28.60 -27.12
C LEU A 620 9.57 29.73 -26.16
N TRP A 621 8.48 29.52 -25.44
CA TRP A 621 8.49 29.85 -24.02
C TRP A 621 9.20 28.67 -23.32
N LEU A 622 10.43 28.88 -22.84
CA LEU A 622 11.20 27.85 -22.14
C LEU A 622 10.64 27.69 -20.72
N SER A 623 9.41 27.17 -20.58
CA SER A 623 8.85 26.76 -19.29
C SER A 623 9.23 25.31 -19.04
N GLN A 624 9.47 24.97 -17.77
CA GLN A 624 9.62 23.60 -17.33
C GLN A 624 8.29 22.82 -17.46
N GLY A 625 8.38 21.53 -17.77
CA GLY A 625 7.23 20.63 -17.85
C GLY A 625 6.64 20.45 -19.24
N ASP A 626 5.72 19.49 -19.31
CA ASP A 626 5.19 19.01 -20.58
C ASP A 626 3.82 19.64 -20.92
N GLN A 627 3.47 19.65 -22.21
CA GLN A 627 2.20 20.24 -22.67
C GLN A 627 0.95 19.57 -22.12
N GLN A 628 1.00 18.27 -21.83
CA GLN A 628 -0.14 17.55 -21.27
C GLN A 628 -0.49 18.04 -19.86
N GLU A 629 0.48 18.49 -19.08
CA GLU A 629 0.29 18.93 -17.69
C GLU A 629 -0.47 20.26 -17.58
N ALA A 630 -0.66 20.98 -18.69
CA ALA A 630 -1.29 22.30 -18.73
C ALA A 630 -2.76 22.27 -18.25
N LEU A 631 -3.15 23.25 -17.42
CA LEU A 631 -4.47 23.37 -16.76
C LEU A 631 -4.88 22.20 -15.87
N HIS A 632 -3.98 21.26 -15.58
CA HIS A 632 -4.24 20.23 -14.58
C HIS A 632 -3.96 20.75 -13.18
N PRO A 633 -4.56 20.14 -12.14
CA PRO A 633 -4.18 20.42 -10.77
C PRO A 633 -2.72 20.03 -10.57
N ASN A 634 -1.93 20.98 -10.08
CA ASN A 634 -0.56 20.71 -9.67
C ASN A 634 -0.55 19.97 -8.31
N ALA A 635 0.61 19.67 -7.72
CA ALA A 635 0.71 18.93 -6.46
C ALA A 635 -0.22 19.48 -5.36
N TYR A 636 -0.21 20.80 -5.18
CA TYR A 636 -1.07 21.49 -4.22
C TYR A 636 -2.56 21.37 -4.54
N GLY A 637 -2.93 21.47 -5.82
CA GLY A 637 -4.29 21.20 -6.26
C GLY A 637 -4.71 19.75 -6.00
N GLN A 638 -3.83 18.78 -6.27
CA GLN A 638 -4.10 17.36 -6.03
C GLN A 638 -4.25 17.04 -4.53
N GLU A 639 -3.43 17.65 -3.67
CA GLU A 639 -3.55 17.57 -2.21
C GLU A 639 -4.87 18.16 -1.71
N ALA A 640 -5.28 19.33 -2.22
CA ALA A 640 -6.57 19.94 -1.90
C ALA A 640 -7.75 19.05 -2.31
N LEU A 641 -7.68 18.40 -3.48
CA LEU A 641 -8.67 17.40 -3.91
C LEU A 641 -8.62 16.13 -3.06
N GLY A 642 -7.44 15.76 -2.55
CA GLY A 642 -7.27 14.71 -1.56
C GLY A 642 -8.00 15.00 -0.26
N GLU A 643 -7.87 16.21 0.27
CA GLU A 643 -8.58 16.68 1.45
C GLU A 643 -10.11 16.72 1.23
N CYS A 644 -10.55 17.20 0.05
CA CYS A 644 -11.95 17.09 -0.38
C CYS A 644 -12.44 15.63 -0.28
N LEU A 645 -11.66 14.67 -0.80
CA LEU A 645 -12.04 13.27 -0.78
C LEU A 645 -12.00 12.65 0.63
N SER A 646 -11.05 13.05 1.48
CA SER A 646 -10.97 12.67 2.90
C SER A 646 -12.25 13.07 3.66
N GLN A 647 -12.64 14.35 3.54
CA GLN A 647 -13.84 14.85 4.21
C GLN A 647 -15.11 14.19 3.68
N LEU A 648 -15.22 13.99 2.36
CA LEU A 648 -16.32 13.24 1.76
C LEU A 648 -16.41 11.83 2.37
N GLY A 649 -15.29 11.11 2.46
CA GLY A 649 -15.19 9.79 3.08
C GLY A 649 -15.78 9.79 4.50
N GLY A 650 -15.38 10.75 5.34
CA GLY A 650 -15.93 10.93 6.68
C GLY A 650 -17.45 11.17 6.72
N LYS A 651 -18.03 11.92 5.76
CA LYS A 651 -19.49 12.10 5.68
C LYS A 651 -20.22 10.81 5.28
N LEU A 652 -19.61 9.98 4.42
CA LEU A 652 -20.21 8.75 3.91
C LEU A 652 -20.27 7.61 4.94
N GLU A 653 -19.42 7.63 5.98
CA GLU A 653 -19.41 6.64 7.08
C GLU A 653 -20.79 6.43 7.74
N SER A 654 -21.60 7.49 7.81
CA SER A 654 -22.90 7.52 8.49
C SER A 654 -24.10 7.03 7.65
N GLY A 655 -23.90 6.67 6.37
CA GLY A 655 -24.95 6.76 5.35
C GLY A 655 -25.25 5.52 4.49
N PHE A 656 -24.81 4.30 4.85
CA PHE A 656 -25.14 3.11 4.07
C PHE A 656 -26.67 2.89 3.99
N GLY A 657 -27.25 3.00 2.79
CA GLY A 657 -28.68 2.81 2.53
C GLY A 657 -29.56 4.07 2.51
N ARG A 658 -28.97 5.28 2.64
CA ARG A 658 -29.69 6.54 2.39
C ARG A 658 -29.64 6.92 0.89
N PRO A 659 -30.60 7.73 0.38
CA PRO A 659 -30.54 8.27 -0.99
C PRO A 659 -29.17 8.90 -1.30
N ALA A 660 -28.77 8.87 -2.57
CA ALA A 660 -27.56 9.55 -3.01
C ALA A 660 -27.69 11.06 -2.71
N THR A 661 -26.96 11.51 -1.69
CA THR A 661 -26.78 12.93 -1.39
C THR A 661 -25.59 13.41 -2.18
N ASP A 662 -25.79 14.48 -2.96
CA ASP A 662 -24.71 15.18 -3.63
C ASP A 662 -23.92 16.00 -2.61
N TYR A 663 -22.62 16.10 -2.82
CA TYR A 663 -21.73 16.90 -1.97
C TYR A 663 -20.99 17.91 -2.84
N THR A 664 -20.60 19.04 -2.24
CA THR A 664 -19.76 20.05 -2.87
C THR A 664 -18.54 20.29 -2.01
N CYS A 665 -17.35 20.22 -2.63
CA CYS A 665 -16.12 20.69 -2.02
C CYS A 665 -15.90 22.18 -2.37
N ARG A 666 -15.51 22.97 -1.38
CA ARG A 666 -15.21 24.39 -1.54
C ARG A 666 -13.92 24.73 -0.84
N ASN A 667 -13.11 25.60 -1.44
CA ASN A 667 -12.10 26.32 -0.68
C ASN A 667 -12.73 27.60 -0.11
N THR A 668 -12.56 27.84 1.18
CA THR A 668 -13.04 29.06 1.84
C THR A 668 -11.88 29.76 2.55
N PRO A 669 -11.85 31.10 2.58
CA PRO A 669 -10.78 31.84 3.27
C PRO A 669 -10.69 31.57 4.78
N VAL A 670 -11.74 31.03 5.40
CA VAL A 670 -11.85 30.85 6.86
C VAL A 670 -11.60 29.41 7.28
N LEU A 671 -12.17 28.43 6.57
CA LEU A 671 -12.11 27.01 6.94
C LEU A 671 -11.08 26.24 6.10
N GLY A 672 -10.52 26.85 5.05
CA GLY A 672 -9.82 26.10 4.01
C GLY A 672 -10.79 25.22 3.24
N ILE A 673 -10.38 23.99 2.93
CA ILE A 673 -11.21 22.99 2.27
C ILE A 673 -12.37 22.55 3.17
N ASP A 674 -13.59 22.62 2.64
CA ASP A 674 -14.81 22.21 3.33
C ASP A 674 -15.75 21.44 2.40
N VAL A 675 -16.30 20.33 2.90
CA VAL A 675 -17.24 19.46 2.17
C VAL A 675 -18.61 19.46 2.85
N GLU A 676 -19.59 20.02 2.13
CA GLU A 676 -20.99 20.10 2.57
C GLU A 676 -21.94 19.36 1.61
N PRO A 677 -23.09 18.87 2.10
CA PRO A 677 -24.18 18.46 1.24
C PRO A 677 -24.60 19.59 0.29
N THR A 678 -24.75 19.28 -1.00
CA THR A 678 -25.16 20.27 -2.00
C THR A 678 -26.58 20.76 -1.70
N LYS A 679 -26.71 22.04 -1.37
CA LYS A 679 -28.02 22.71 -1.31
C LYS A 679 -28.54 22.84 -2.73
N LEU A 680 -29.50 21.99 -3.11
CA LEU A 680 -30.23 22.18 -4.37
C LEU A 680 -30.93 23.54 -4.32
N PRO A 681 -30.85 24.37 -5.38
CA PRO A 681 -31.70 25.55 -5.44
C PRO A 681 -33.15 25.10 -5.32
N THR A 682 -33.88 25.65 -4.36
CA THR A 682 -35.33 25.47 -4.24
C THR A 682 -35.93 25.79 -5.61
N ALA A 683 -36.64 24.82 -6.19
CA ALA A 683 -37.36 25.04 -7.44
C ALA A 683 -38.19 26.31 -7.29
N VAL A 684 -37.81 27.36 -8.03
CA VAL A 684 -38.68 28.52 -8.20
C VAL A 684 -39.87 27.98 -8.98
N HIS A 685 -40.98 27.75 -8.28
CA HIS A 685 -42.27 27.58 -8.93
C HIS A 685 -42.53 28.87 -9.72
N THR A 686 -42.20 28.85 -11.02
CA THR A 686 -42.79 29.78 -11.97
C THR A 686 -44.27 29.43 -12.03
N VAL A 687 -45.08 30.20 -11.31
CA VAL A 687 -46.51 30.29 -11.58
C VAL A 687 -46.63 30.99 -12.93
N GLY A 688 -47.08 30.25 -13.94
CA GLY A 688 -47.37 30.70 -15.28
C GLY A 688 -48.23 29.67 -15.98
#